data_AF-A0A2H4SWF5-F1
#
_entry.id   AF-A0A2H4SWF5-F1
#
_cell.length_a   1.000
_cell.length_b   1.000
_cell.length_c   1.000
_cell.angle_alpha   90.00
_cell.angle_beta   90.00
_cell.angle_gamma   90.00
#
_symmetry.space_group_name_H-M   'P 1'
#
loop_
_entity.id
_entity.type
_entity.pdbx_description
1 polymer ?
#
loop_
_entity_poly.entity_id
_entity_poly.type
_entity_poly.pdbx_seq_one_letter_code
_entity_poly.pdbx_strand_id
1 'polypeptide(L)'
;MPSIPTCTRDGEIKRPVMAAESTETTPLLVDQPSSPDSHATSSHVENGTPQPVTAAAAIQALPKLQIFLLCFARTMEPIAFFAIFPFVAQMVQRNGRLAEADVGFYSGLIESLFSVVQIFVLVVWGRLADAVGRKPVLLATLTGMVVSTLAYTMATSIPQMIVFRCLAGVFSGSRLVLRTMLFEHCTPDNEALAYSWFGFANNVGTTLGPLLGGVLADPAAQYPGLFRGVAFFEKFPYALVGLVLFAVGVAEIAITAVFLEETQKPEEEPASAADDGPKAAHQALSMRELLMAPQVAITIWVYTHFMLLAFAVTAVTPVFLFTPVAIGGTGFSSSQISVYMAVTGASQAFWLIFAFPVLQRRWGTKDLLKACATAYQFFFGGIVLVSILLRSGSKSAMAWVWTVGGCLAILGPGVSMGFTSSQLAINDASPSRHVMATLNGLSMTSASIARSFVPGYYSNNIEPSKGRSMSPGATFPIGTKGAAIPALGFGTFQPDHNPEAGVTEAVLRALEAGYRHIDTAWTYGNGEAERGVGEALRRWNGKREEVFIVTKLANVHHNPADVAAALELSLENLGLDYVDLYLMHTPVAYHRIGQGENKWLTARHPDGKPKLDMPTTQRYDLTWKAMEQLVHAGKAKHIGVSNFSIRKVQKILATCTIKPAANQVEIHPYLLETDLIKFCHENGIHVTAFSPLGGKPVGAVAANADIPGPLHNEVIQSVAGKHRMTPAQVLLKWGLQRGTSVIPKAYTPAHIVDNFAVLDLAHLPAEDCLAMDECRKEQGEVRFINYLTHWGFDIFCPGLEDPTEEP
;
A
#
# COMPACT_ATOMS: atom_id res chain seq x y z
N MET A 1 -20.46 -24.46 -68.95
CA MET A 1 -19.50 -25.56 -69.16
C MET A 1 -18.20 -25.21 -68.45
N PRO A 2 -17.63 -26.10 -67.64
CA PRO A 2 -18.29 -27.13 -66.81
C PRO A 2 -17.69 -27.10 -65.36
N SER A 3 -18.29 -27.60 -64.29
CA SER A 3 -19.54 -28.33 -64.06
C SER A 3 -19.80 -28.42 -62.55
N ILE A 4 -21.04 -28.07 -62.15
CA ILE A 4 -21.74 -28.63 -60.97
C ILE A 4 -22.19 -30.07 -61.35
N PRO A 5 -22.27 -31.03 -60.40
CA PRO A 5 -23.58 -31.44 -59.84
C PRO A 5 -23.51 -31.76 -58.31
N THR A 6 -24.41 -31.29 -57.42
CA THR A 6 -25.80 -31.74 -57.12
C THR A 6 -25.94 -33.26 -57.01
N CYS A 7 -26.51 -33.88 -55.97
CA CYS A 7 -27.92 -33.80 -55.53
C CYS A 7 -28.08 -34.64 -54.23
N THR A 8 -28.73 -34.14 -53.17
CA THR A 8 -30.08 -34.52 -52.63
C THR A 8 -30.19 -35.95 -52.09
N ARG A 9 -30.98 -36.33 -51.08
CA ARG A 9 -32.06 -35.73 -50.26
C ARG A 9 -32.35 -36.75 -49.14
N ASP A 10 -32.94 -36.27 -48.05
CA ASP A 10 -33.91 -36.96 -47.18
C ASP A 10 -33.53 -38.26 -46.45
N GLY A 11 -33.75 -38.26 -45.13
CA GLY A 11 -34.00 -39.51 -44.39
C GLY A 11 -33.60 -39.51 -42.92
N GLU A 12 -34.28 -38.74 -42.07
CA GLU A 12 -34.39 -39.11 -40.65
C GLU A 12 -35.12 -40.45 -40.52
N ILE A 13 -34.46 -41.47 -39.97
CA ILE A 13 -35.13 -42.56 -39.21
C ILE A 13 -34.29 -42.96 -37.98
N LYS A 14 -34.81 -42.58 -36.81
CA LYS A 14 -34.83 -43.23 -35.47
C LYS A 14 -33.67 -44.15 -35.00
N ARG A 15 -33.09 -43.71 -33.86
CA ARG A 15 -32.51 -44.40 -32.67
C ARG A 15 -32.31 -45.94 -32.70
N PRO A 16 -31.25 -46.40 -32.01
CA PRO A 16 -31.49 -46.99 -30.68
C PRO A 16 -30.55 -46.51 -29.57
N VAL A 17 -30.99 -46.83 -28.37
CA VAL A 17 -30.44 -46.57 -27.03
C VAL A 17 -29.04 -47.17 -26.87
N MET A 18 -28.14 -46.47 -26.19
CA MET A 18 -27.00 -47.09 -25.51
C MET A 18 -26.98 -46.68 -24.03
N ALA A 19 -27.19 -47.68 -23.19
CA ALA A 19 -26.92 -47.66 -21.76
C ALA A 19 -25.58 -48.40 -21.50
N ALA A 20 -24.89 -47.91 -20.47
CA ALA A 20 -23.93 -48.57 -19.59
C ALA A 20 -22.73 -49.31 -20.21
N GLU A 21 -21.53 -48.84 -19.89
CA GLU A 21 -20.54 -49.69 -19.19
C GLU A 21 -19.44 -48.85 -18.53
N SER A 22 -19.19 -49.21 -17.27
CA SER A 22 -18.19 -48.69 -16.35
C SER A 22 -16.89 -49.47 -16.47
N THR A 23 -15.75 -48.80 -16.51
CA THR A 23 -14.43 -49.42 -16.32
C THR A 23 -13.52 -48.51 -15.50
N GLU A 24 -13.31 -48.87 -14.23
CA GLU A 24 -11.96 -48.98 -13.67
C GLU A 24 -12.02 -49.75 -12.34
N THR A 25 -11.66 -51.03 -12.40
CA THR A 25 -11.29 -51.87 -11.27
C THR A 25 -9.84 -52.30 -11.46
N THR A 26 -8.99 -52.02 -10.49
CA THR A 26 -7.68 -52.70 -10.36
C THR A 26 -7.76 -53.67 -9.18
N PRO A 27 -7.48 -54.98 -9.38
CA PRO A 27 -7.60 -56.02 -8.37
C PRO A 27 -6.24 -56.38 -7.73
N LEU A 28 -6.25 -56.88 -6.49
CA LEU A 28 -5.17 -57.72 -5.98
C LEU A 28 -5.67 -58.64 -4.85
N LEU A 29 -6.03 -59.87 -5.24
CA LEU A 29 -5.74 -61.16 -4.60
C LEU A 29 -6.66 -62.22 -5.22
N VAL A 30 -6.07 -63.13 -6.02
CA VAL A 30 -6.73 -64.33 -6.56
C VAL A 30 -5.96 -65.55 -6.07
N ASP A 31 -6.68 -66.43 -5.37
CA ASP A 31 -6.31 -67.82 -5.10
C ASP A 31 -6.34 -68.66 -6.39
N GLN A 32 -5.38 -69.57 -6.57
CA GLN A 32 -5.51 -70.76 -7.44
C GLN A 32 -4.62 -71.95 -6.99
N PRO A 33 -4.92 -73.21 -7.42
CA PRO A 33 -4.76 -74.44 -6.63
C PRO A 33 -3.58 -75.40 -6.99
N SER A 34 -3.29 -76.35 -6.07
CA SER A 34 -2.53 -77.65 -6.06
C SER A 34 -1.97 -78.26 -7.38
N SER A 35 -0.86 -79.01 -7.53
CA SER A 35 0.09 -79.89 -6.75
C SER A 35 1.20 -80.42 -7.74
N PRO A 36 2.19 -81.36 -7.47
CA PRO A 36 2.53 -82.18 -6.30
C PRO A 36 4.06 -82.29 -5.89
N ASP A 37 4.29 -82.99 -4.77
CA ASP A 37 5.50 -83.73 -4.29
C ASP A 37 6.80 -83.04 -3.81
N SER A 38 7.05 -83.07 -2.48
CA SER A 38 7.99 -84.04 -1.87
C SER A 38 8.14 -83.89 -0.33
N HIS A 39 7.79 -85.00 0.35
CA HIS A 39 8.27 -85.56 1.63
C HIS A 39 8.37 -84.77 2.96
N ALA A 40 7.47 -85.18 3.88
CA ALA A 40 7.68 -85.64 5.28
C ALA A 40 8.24 -84.63 6.32
N THR A 41 7.52 -84.32 7.40
CA THR A 41 7.18 -85.25 8.50
C THR A 41 6.06 -84.70 9.39
N SER A 42 5.29 -85.63 9.96
CA SER A 42 4.12 -85.47 10.82
C SER A 42 4.39 -84.91 12.22
N SER A 43 3.45 -84.15 12.79
CA SER A 43 2.72 -84.58 14.00
C SER A 43 1.60 -83.62 14.44
N HIS A 44 0.42 -84.23 14.60
CA HIS A 44 -0.70 -83.91 15.49
C HIS A 44 -1.50 -82.60 15.36
N VAL A 45 -2.69 -82.80 14.77
CA VAL A 45 -3.93 -82.06 14.98
C VAL A 45 -4.49 -82.40 16.37
N GLU A 46 -4.90 -81.38 17.13
CA GLU A 46 -6.01 -81.51 18.07
C GLU A 46 -6.97 -80.32 17.89
N ASN A 47 -8.23 -80.65 17.61
CA ASN A 47 -9.33 -79.73 17.43
C ASN A 47 -9.72 -79.10 18.77
N GLY A 48 -9.62 -77.77 18.87
CA GLY A 48 -10.26 -76.96 19.89
C GLY A 48 -11.00 -75.81 19.23
N THR A 49 -12.33 -75.83 19.33
CA THR A 49 -13.27 -74.78 18.96
C THR A 49 -12.73 -73.39 19.31
N PRO A 50 -12.72 -72.40 18.41
CA PRO A 50 -12.39 -71.03 18.79
C PRO A 50 -13.51 -70.52 19.70
N GLN A 51 -13.15 -70.24 20.95
CA GLN A 51 -14.01 -69.50 21.87
C GLN A 51 -14.44 -68.18 21.20
N PRO A 52 -15.68 -67.73 21.40
CA PRO A 52 -16.09 -66.41 20.97
C PRO A 52 -15.29 -65.40 21.80
N VAL A 53 -14.27 -64.81 21.19
CA VAL A 53 -13.60 -63.63 21.75
C VAL A 53 -14.69 -62.57 21.84
N THR A 54 -15.13 -62.31 23.06
CA THR A 54 -16.13 -61.31 23.40
C THR A 54 -15.74 -59.96 22.80
N ALA A 55 -16.38 -59.63 21.69
CA ALA A 55 -16.46 -58.29 21.15
C ALA A 55 -17.25 -57.42 22.13
N ALA A 56 -16.54 -56.78 23.05
CA ALA A 56 -17.00 -55.59 23.76
C ALA A 56 -15.80 -54.90 24.43
N ALA A 57 -14.81 -54.48 23.62
CA ALA A 57 -13.98 -53.35 24.05
C ALA A 57 -14.94 -52.15 24.15
N ALA A 58 -15.30 -51.79 25.37
CA ALA A 58 -16.15 -50.65 25.66
C ALA A 58 -15.59 -49.41 24.95
N ILE A 59 -16.36 -48.84 24.03
CA ILE A 59 -16.07 -47.54 23.41
C ILE A 59 -15.94 -46.55 24.57
N GLN A 60 -14.71 -46.13 24.89
CA GLN A 60 -14.47 -45.17 25.94
C GLN A 60 -15.17 -43.87 25.54
N ALA A 61 -16.22 -43.50 26.28
CA ALA A 61 -17.04 -42.35 25.94
C ALA A 61 -16.19 -41.08 25.98
N LEU A 62 -16.28 -40.25 24.93
CA LEU A 62 -15.57 -38.99 24.83
C LEU A 62 -15.84 -38.13 26.09
N PRO A 63 -14.80 -37.60 26.78
CA PRO A 63 -14.99 -36.72 27.94
C PRO A 63 -15.54 -35.37 27.49
N LYS A 64 -16.87 -35.30 27.29
CA LYS A 64 -17.57 -34.18 26.64
C LYS A 64 -17.25 -32.82 27.27
N LEU A 65 -17.14 -32.76 28.59
CA LEU A 65 -16.81 -31.53 29.32
C LEU A 65 -15.38 -31.06 29.02
N GLN A 66 -14.39 -31.96 29.05
CA GLN A 66 -12.99 -31.61 28.77
C GLN A 66 -12.82 -31.15 27.30
N ILE A 67 -13.47 -31.85 26.36
CA ILE A 67 -13.46 -31.44 24.94
C ILE A 67 -14.14 -30.08 24.74
N PHE A 68 -15.26 -29.82 25.43
CA PHE A 68 -15.92 -28.53 25.39
C PHE A 68 -15.01 -27.42 25.95
N LEU A 69 -14.34 -27.65 27.08
CA LEU A 69 -13.41 -26.68 27.69
C LEU A 69 -12.22 -26.38 26.78
N LEU A 70 -11.65 -27.40 26.12
CA LEU A 70 -10.59 -27.21 25.13
C LEU A 70 -11.07 -26.43 23.90
N CYS A 71 -12.30 -26.69 23.44
CA CYS A 71 -12.91 -25.92 22.35
C CYS A 71 -13.22 -24.48 22.77
N PHE A 72 -13.65 -24.25 24.01
CA PHE A 72 -13.87 -22.93 24.56
C PHE A 72 -12.56 -22.14 24.66
N ALA A 73 -11.52 -22.74 25.24
CA ALA A 73 -10.17 -22.18 25.31
C ALA A 73 -9.56 -21.89 23.92
N ARG A 74 -9.99 -22.64 22.91
CA ARG A 74 -9.55 -22.45 21.52
C ARG A 74 -10.12 -21.19 20.87
N THR A 75 -11.20 -20.61 21.42
CA THR A 75 -11.86 -19.45 20.81
C THR A 75 -11.08 -18.14 21.01
N MET A 76 -10.32 -17.98 22.09
CA MET A 76 -9.65 -16.72 22.40
C MET A 76 -8.61 -16.30 21.36
N GLU A 77 -7.75 -17.21 20.92
CA GLU A 77 -6.65 -16.88 20.02
C GLU A 77 -7.17 -16.29 18.68
N PRO A 78 -8.16 -16.88 17.98
CA PRO A 78 -8.77 -16.24 16.83
C PRO A 78 -9.52 -14.96 17.16
N ILE A 79 -10.25 -14.88 18.28
CA ILE A 79 -10.96 -13.63 18.64
C ILE A 79 -9.93 -12.49 18.74
N ALA A 80 -8.87 -12.69 19.52
CA ALA A 80 -7.81 -11.70 19.70
C ALA A 80 -7.06 -11.38 18.39
N PHE A 81 -6.79 -12.39 17.57
CA PHE A 81 -6.09 -12.22 16.29
C PHE A 81 -6.93 -11.46 15.27
N PHE A 82 -8.21 -11.79 15.12
CA PHE A 82 -9.07 -11.19 14.09
C PHE A 82 -9.73 -9.87 14.55
N ALA A 83 -9.77 -9.57 15.84
CA ALA A 83 -10.33 -8.33 16.36
C ALA A 83 -9.59 -7.07 15.92
N ILE A 84 -8.32 -7.17 15.51
CA ILE A 84 -7.54 -5.99 15.10
C ILE A 84 -7.87 -5.53 13.67
N PHE A 85 -8.25 -6.44 12.78
CA PHE A 85 -8.38 -6.16 11.34
C PHE A 85 -9.37 -5.03 10.98
N PRO A 86 -10.52 -4.85 11.66
CA PRO A 86 -11.43 -3.75 11.35
C PRO A 86 -10.86 -2.35 11.58
N PHE A 87 -9.80 -2.22 12.40
CA PHE A 87 -9.28 -0.92 12.80
C PHE A 87 -7.76 -0.76 12.63
N VAL A 88 -7.00 -1.83 12.34
CA VAL A 88 -5.53 -1.76 12.23
C VAL A 88 -5.08 -0.70 11.24
N ALA A 89 -5.72 -0.59 10.07
CA ALA A 89 -5.41 0.42 9.07
C ALA A 89 -5.62 1.85 9.57
N GLN A 90 -6.77 2.11 10.20
CA GLN A 90 -7.07 3.40 10.81
C GLN A 90 -6.12 3.73 11.97
N MET A 91 -5.80 2.73 12.80
CA MET A 91 -4.90 2.86 13.94
C MET A 91 -3.48 3.18 13.49
N VAL A 92 -2.99 2.50 12.46
CA VAL A 92 -1.69 2.75 11.83
C VAL A 92 -1.64 4.15 11.22
N GLN A 93 -2.67 4.54 10.48
CA GLN A 93 -2.76 5.89 9.91
C GLN A 93 -2.73 6.97 11.00
N ARG A 94 -3.54 6.80 12.05
CA ARG A 94 -3.67 7.76 13.16
C ARG A 94 -2.39 7.85 14.01
N ASN A 95 -1.85 6.70 14.43
CA ASN A 95 -0.69 6.64 15.33
C ASN A 95 0.63 6.94 14.61
N GLY A 96 0.72 6.66 13.31
CA GLY A 96 1.90 6.92 12.50
C GLY A 96 1.87 8.26 11.76
N ARG A 97 0.71 8.95 11.71
CA ARG A 97 0.46 10.14 10.86
C ARG A 97 0.87 9.89 9.41
N LEU A 98 0.62 8.67 8.95
CA LEU A 98 1.08 8.19 7.65
C LEU A 98 0.19 8.74 6.53
N ALA A 99 0.78 8.94 5.36
CA ALA A 99 0.01 9.16 4.14
C ALA A 99 -0.90 7.95 3.88
N GLU A 100 -2.07 8.16 3.27
CA GLU A 100 -3.02 7.07 2.94
C GLU A 100 -2.38 5.94 2.12
N ALA A 101 -1.39 6.30 1.29
CA ALA A 101 -0.62 5.39 0.47
C ALA A 101 0.44 4.57 1.22
N ASP A 102 0.64 4.78 2.52
CA ASP A 102 1.57 4.01 3.36
C ASP A 102 0.84 3.12 4.39
N VAL A 103 -0.48 3.26 4.48
CA VAL A 103 -1.28 2.56 5.49
C VAL A 103 -1.28 1.06 5.24
N GLY A 104 -1.31 0.62 3.99
CA GLY A 104 -1.29 -0.79 3.62
C GLY A 104 0.02 -1.46 4.03
N PHE A 105 1.17 -0.87 3.71
CA PHE A 105 2.47 -1.40 4.11
C PHE A 105 2.59 -1.63 5.62
N TYR A 106 2.32 -0.59 6.43
CA TYR A 106 2.48 -0.69 7.88
C TYR A 106 1.43 -1.61 8.52
N SER A 107 0.20 -1.64 7.98
CA SER A 107 -0.83 -2.59 8.42
C SER A 107 -0.39 -4.03 8.15
N GLY A 108 0.06 -4.32 6.93
CA GLY A 108 0.58 -5.64 6.56
C GLY A 108 1.81 -6.05 7.39
N LEU A 109 2.71 -5.12 7.70
CA LEU A 109 3.86 -5.36 8.56
C LEU A 109 3.42 -5.76 9.98
N ILE A 110 2.53 -4.99 10.59
CA ILE A 110 1.98 -5.29 11.93
C ILE A 110 1.21 -6.60 11.93
N GLU A 111 0.45 -6.92 10.89
CA GLU A 111 -0.23 -8.20 10.77
C GLU A 111 0.76 -9.38 10.73
N SER A 112 1.86 -9.23 9.97
CA SER A 112 2.88 -10.26 9.76
C SER A 112 3.74 -10.53 11.00
N LEU A 113 4.10 -9.49 11.79
CA LEU A 113 5.05 -9.59 12.90
C LEU A 113 4.66 -10.63 13.96
N PHE A 114 3.37 -10.77 14.25
CA PHE A 114 2.88 -11.82 15.15
C PHE A 114 3.22 -13.23 14.65
N SER A 115 3.02 -13.46 13.36
CA SER A 115 3.25 -14.76 12.72
C SER A 115 4.73 -15.08 12.63
N VAL A 116 5.57 -14.06 12.36
CA VAL A 116 7.03 -14.18 12.35
C VAL A 116 7.53 -14.65 13.71
N VAL A 117 7.12 -13.97 14.78
CA VAL A 117 7.55 -14.34 16.14
C VAL A 117 7.03 -15.71 16.53
N GLN A 118 5.78 -16.03 16.19
CA GLN A 118 5.17 -17.34 16.48
C GLN A 118 6.03 -18.51 15.97
N ILE A 119 6.60 -18.41 14.76
CA ILE A 119 7.43 -19.49 14.17
C ILE A 119 8.59 -19.88 15.09
N PHE A 120 9.26 -18.90 15.70
CA PHE A 120 10.45 -19.15 16.53
C PHE A 120 10.10 -19.69 17.91
N VAL A 121 8.92 -19.36 18.45
CA VAL A 121 8.55 -19.68 19.84
C VAL A 121 7.69 -20.95 19.95
N LEU A 122 7.02 -21.39 18.88
CA LEU A 122 6.17 -22.61 18.91
C LEU A 122 6.92 -23.86 19.39
N VAL A 123 8.15 -24.09 18.90
CA VAL A 123 8.97 -25.24 19.31
C VAL A 123 9.34 -25.16 20.80
N VAL A 124 9.60 -23.95 21.29
CA VAL A 124 9.93 -23.70 22.70
C VAL A 124 8.74 -24.02 23.59
N TRP A 125 7.55 -23.54 23.24
CA TRP A 125 6.33 -23.83 23.99
C TRP A 125 5.96 -25.31 23.98
N GLY A 126 6.19 -26.02 22.87
CA GLY A 126 5.99 -27.48 22.81
C GLY A 126 6.86 -28.21 23.82
N ARG A 127 8.17 -27.95 23.81
CA ARG A 127 9.13 -28.56 24.76
C ARG A 127 8.84 -28.17 26.20
N LEU A 128 8.44 -26.92 26.43
CA LEU A 128 8.10 -26.46 27.78
C LEU A 128 6.82 -27.14 28.28
N ALA A 129 5.82 -27.33 27.42
CA ALA A 129 4.62 -28.07 27.75
C ALA A 129 4.90 -29.56 28.02
N ASP A 130 5.93 -30.14 27.38
CA ASP A 130 6.39 -31.51 27.67
C ASP A 130 7.10 -31.59 29.03
N ALA A 131 7.79 -30.53 29.45
CA ALA A 131 8.60 -30.53 30.67
C ALA A 131 7.84 -30.11 31.93
N VAL A 132 6.91 -29.16 31.82
CA VAL A 132 6.25 -28.48 32.96
C VAL A 132 4.80 -28.91 33.17
N GLY A 133 4.15 -29.50 32.16
CA GLY A 133 2.71 -29.75 32.14
C GLY A 133 2.02 -28.97 31.03
N ARG A 134 0.97 -29.56 30.43
CA ARG A 134 0.18 -28.93 29.37
C ARG A 134 -0.64 -27.77 29.93
N LYS A 135 -1.29 -27.97 31.08
CA LYS A 135 -2.21 -26.99 31.66
C LYS A 135 -1.50 -25.71 32.14
N PRO A 136 -0.37 -25.75 32.89
CA PRO A 136 0.35 -24.54 33.27
C PRO A 136 0.84 -23.72 32.06
N VAL A 137 1.33 -24.39 31.03
CA VAL A 137 1.81 -23.74 29.81
C VAL A 137 0.65 -23.12 29.00
N LEU A 138 -0.49 -23.81 28.93
CA LEU A 138 -1.71 -23.26 28.35
C LEU A 138 -2.14 -21.97 29.05
N LEU A 139 -2.21 -21.97 30.39
CA LEU A 139 -2.59 -20.79 31.16
C LEU A 139 -1.61 -19.62 30.98
N ALA A 140 -0.31 -19.91 30.93
CA ALA A 140 0.72 -18.89 30.70
C ALA A 140 0.59 -18.24 29.31
N THR A 141 0.39 -19.05 28.27
CA THR A 141 0.22 -18.57 26.89
C THR A 141 -1.07 -17.78 26.72
N LEU A 142 -2.20 -18.25 27.27
CA LEU A 142 -3.47 -17.50 27.26
C LEU A 142 -3.33 -16.16 27.99
N THR A 143 -2.73 -16.15 29.18
CA THR A 143 -2.55 -14.91 29.97
C THR A 143 -1.70 -13.90 29.22
N GLY A 144 -0.54 -14.31 28.70
CA GLY A 144 0.34 -13.41 27.98
C GLY A 144 -0.29 -12.85 26.70
N MET A 145 -1.08 -13.66 26.00
CA MET A 145 -1.83 -13.21 24.81
C MET A 145 -2.88 -12.15 25.18
N VAL A 146 -3.66 -12.37 26.23
CA VAL A 146 -4.69 -11.43 26.70
C VAL A 146 -4.08 -10.08 27.11
N VAL A 147 -2.98 -10.11 27.89
CA VAL A 147 -2.27 -8.90 28.33
C VAL A 147 -1.65 -8.15 27.14
N SER A 148 -1.02 -8.88 26.21
CA SER A 148 -0.39 -8.28 25.03
C SER A 148 -1.40 -7.61 24.11
N THR A 149 -2.57 -8.22 23.92
CA THR A 149 -3.65 -7.64 23.11
C THR A 149 -4.21 -6.37 23.77
N LEU A 150 -4.39 -6.35 25.10
CA LEU A 150 -4.77 -5.13 25.81
C LEU A 150 -3.74 -4.02 25.59
N ALA A 151 -2.44 -4.32 25.78
CA ALA A 151 -1.36 -3.37 25.56
C ALA A 151 -1.34 -2.85 24.11
N TYR A 152 -1.54 -3.73 23.13
CA TYR A 152 -1.62 -3.36 21.71
C TYR A 152 -2.72 -2.33 21.45
N THR A 153 -3.93 -2.53 21.97
CA THR A 153 -5.05 -1.59 21.77
C THR A 153 -4.86 -0.23 22.44
N MET A 154 -3.88 -0.12 23.35
CA MET A 154 -3.49 1.12 24.01
C MET A 154 -2.25 1.76 23.37
N ALA A 155 -1.72 1.20 22.27
CA ALA A 155 -0.57 1.78 21.59
C ALA A 155 -0.91 3.14 20.96
N THR A 156 0.00 4.09 21.10
CA THR A 156 -0.13 5.46 20.56
C THR A 156 0.90 5.77 19.47
N SER A 157 1.76 4.81 19.11
CA SER A 157 2.77 4.97 18.06
C SER A 157 3.07 3.64 17.36
N ILE A 158 3.56 3.70 16.12
CA ILE A 158 3.92 2.51 15.33
C ILE A 158 4.94 1.59 16.05
N PRO A 159 6.02 2.10 16.68
CA PRO A 159 6.93 1.24 17.42
C PRO A 159 6.27 0.47 18.58
N GLN A 160 5.35 1.10 19.31
CA GLN A 160 4.59 0.42 20.37
C GLN A 160 3.71 -0.69 19.79
N MET A 161 3.04 -0.42 18.66
CA MET A 161 2.23 -1.40 17.96
C MET A 161 3.07 -2.62 17.55
N ILE A 162 4.26 -2.39 16.98
CA ILE A 162 5.23 -3.44 16.62
C ILE A 162 5.63 -4.27 17.85
N VAL A 163 6.03 -3.62 18.94
CA VAL A 163 6.47 -4.31 20.17
C VAL A 163 5.36 -5.16 20.76
N PHE A 164 4.17 -4.60 20.95
CA PHE A 164 3.05 -5.34 21.54
C PHE A 164 2.53 -6.46 20.65
N ARG A 165 2.63 -6.29 19.33
CA ARG A 165 2.29 -7.33 18.37
C ARG A 165 3.29 -8.49 18.40
N CYS A 166 4.58 -8.19 18.48
CA CYS A 166 5.63 -9.20 18.69
C CYS A 166 5.41 -9.93 20.02
N LEU A 167 5.08 -9.20 21.09
CA LEU A 167 4.79 -9.79 22.41
C LEU A 167 3.59 -10.75 22.36
N ALA A 168 2.51 -10.37 21.67
CA ALA A 168 1.39 -11.27 21.43
C ALA A 168 1.82 -12.53 20.64
N GLY A 169 2.74 -12.38 19.69
CA GLY A 169 3.34 -13.50 18.95
C GLY A 169 4.14 -14.44 19.84
N VAL A 170 4.89 -13.94 20.83
CA VAL A 170 5.61 -14.77 21.82
C VAL A 170 4.64 -15.69 22.56
N PHE A 171 3.46 -15.19 22.92
CA PHE A 171 2.47 -15.96 23.70
C PHE A 171 1.48 -16.77 22.85
N SER A 172 1.71 -16.92 21.55
CA SER A 172 0.82 -17.63 20.61
C SER A 172 0.94 -19.17 20.62
N GLY A 173 1.43 -19.76 21.71
CA GLY A 173 1.65 -21.21 21.86
C GLY A 173 0.39 -22.03 22.15
N SER A 174 -0.72 -21.37 22.51
CA SER A 174 -1.93 -22.04 23.03
C SER A 174 -2.52 -23.07 22.06
N ARG A 175 -2.55 -22.76 20.75
CA ARG A 175 -3.07 -23.65 19.70
C ARG A 175 -2.38 -25.02 19.67
N LEU A 176 -1.06 -25.06 19.87
CA LEU A 176 -0.28 -26.29 19.85
C LEU A 176 -0.68 -27.16 21.05
N VAL A 177 -0.64 -26.56 22.24
CA VAL A 177 -0.94 -27.25 23.51
C VAL A 177 -2.37 -27.78 23.53
N LEU A 178 -3.35 -26.97 23.12
CA LEU A 178 -4.75 -27.38 23.04
C LEU A 178 -4.96 -28.56 22.08
N ARG A 179 -4.26 -28.58 20.94
CA ARG A 179 -4.37 -29.68 19.98
C ARG A 179 -3.77 -30.97 20.52
N THR A 180 -2.65 -30.87 21.25
CA THR A 180 -2.03 -32.01 21.92
C THR A 180 -2.94 -32.57 23.01
N MET A 181 -3.50 -31.72 23.86
CA MET A 181 -4.47 -32.14 24.90
C MET A 181 -5.73 -32.75 24.28
N LEU A 182 -6.23 -32.17 23.17
CA LEU A 182 -7.37 -32.73 22.44
C LEU A 182 -7.07 -34.14 21.94
N PHE A 183 -5.89 -34.35 21.35
CA PHE A 183 -5.45 -35.66 20.88
C PHE A 183 -5.32 -36.67 22.03
N GLU A 184 -4.74 -36.27 23.16
CA GLU A 184 -4.55 -37.12 24.35
C GLU A 184 -5.89 -37.55 24.98
N HIS A 185 -6.97 -36.78 24.81
CA HIS A 185 -8.33 -37.13 25.27
C HIS A 185 -9.15 -37.97 24.27
N CYS A 186 -8.68 -38.16 23.03
CA CYS A 186 -9.45 -38.81 21.97
C CYS A 186 -9.02 -40.27 21.73
N THR A 187 -9.99 -41.13 21.45
CA THR A 187 -9.79 -42.47 20.88
C THR A 187 -9.87 -42.39 19.34
N PRO A 188 -9.32 -43.37 18.59
CA PRO A 188 -9.39 -43.37 17.13
C PRO A 188 -10.81 -43.18 16.57
N ASP A 189 -11.82 -43.70 17.27
CA ASP A 189 -13.22 -43.69 16.82
C ASP A 189 -13.91 -42.32 17.00
N ASN A 190 -13.41 -41.47 17.90
CA ASN A 190 -14.04 -40.19 18.25
C ASN A 190 -13.18 -38.95 17.87
N GLU A 191 -11.95 -39.19 17.43
CA GLU A 191 -10.97 -38.17 17.04
C GLU A 191 -11.52 -37.22 15.98
N ALA A 192 -12.11 -37.74 14.91
CA ALA A 192 -12.69 -36.93 13.83
C ALA A 192 -13.80 -35.98 14.32
N LEU A 193 -14.62 -36.43 15.27
CA LEU A 193 -15.69 -35.63 15.86
C LEU A 193 -15.12 -34.51 16.74
N ALA A 194 -14.12 -34.81 17.57
CA ALA A 194 -13.46 -33.82 18.42
C ALA A 194 -12.75 -32.74 17.60
N TYR A 195 -12.04 -33.13 16.54
CA TYR A 195 -11.41 -32.18 15.62
C TYR A 195 -12.41 -31.32 14.85
N SER A 196 -13.62 -31.84 14.59
CA SER A 196 -14.71 -31.06 13.98
C SER A 196 -15.20 -29.96 14.93
N TRP A 197 -15.42 -30.26 16.21
CA TRP A 197 -15.77 -29.27 17.23
C TRP A 197 -14.66 -28.23 17.45
N PHE A 198 -13.40 -28.68 17.42
CA PHE A 198 -12.24 -27.80 17.50
C PHE A 198 -12.14 -26.84 16.30
N GLY A 199 -12.46 -27.33 15.10
CA GLY A 199 -12.59 -26.52 13.89
C GLY A 199 -13.75 -25.52 13.96
N PHE A 200 -14.89 -25.92 14.52
CA PHE A 200 -16.02 -25.03 14.77
C PHE A 200 -15.66 -23.88 15.72
N ALA A 201 -14.98 -24.19 16.85
CA ALA A 201 -14.51 -23.18 17.78
C ALA A 201 -13.59 -22.13 17.13
N ASN A 202 -12.76 -22.55 16.17
CA ASN A 202 -11.95 -21.61 15.39
C ASN A 202 -12.82 -20.63 14.58
N ASN A 203 -13.89 -21.12 13.92
CA ASN A 203 -14.78 -20.28 13.13
C ASN A 203 -15.60 -19.30 13.98
N VAL A 204 -15.99 -19.71 15.20
CA VAL A 204 -16.63 -18.81 16.17
C VAL A 204 -15.73 -17.61 16.44
N GLY A 205 -14.45 -17.84 16.70
CA GLY A 205 -13.52 -16.75 16.96
C GLY A 205 -13.22 -15.87 15.74
N THR A 206 -13.12 -16.46 14.54
CA THR A 206 -13.00 -15.68 13.28
C THR A 206 -14.22 -14.79 13.02
N THR A 207 -15.40 -15.17 13.51
CA THR A 207 -16.63 -14.38 13.35
C THR A 207 -16.76 -13.31 14.44
N LEU A 208 -16.54 -13.68 15.70
CA LEU A 208 -16.68 -12.76 16.84
C LEU A 208 -15.55 -11.73 16.92
N GLY A 209 -14.33 -12.08 16.50
CA GLY A 209 -13.18 -11.18 16.51
C GLY A 209 -13.47 -9.86 15.78
N PRO A 210 -13.71 -9.87 14.46
CA PRO A 210 -13.98 -8.65 13.69
C PRO A 210 -15.22 -7.88 14.17
N LEU A 211 -16.23 -8.58 14.69
CA LEU A 211 -17.42 -7.95 15.25
C LEU A 211 -17.07 -7.12 16.50
N LEU A 212 -16.38 -7.72 17.48
CA LEU A 212 -15.93 -7.02 18.68
C LEU A 212 -14.93 -5.90 18.34
N GLY A 213 -14.03 -6.17 17.39
CA GLY A 213 -13.02 -5.24 16.91
C GLY A 213 -13.61 -3.94 16.37
N GLY A 214 -14.65 -4.00 15.55
CA GLY A 214 -15.23 -2.79 14.96
C GLY A 214 -16.30 -2.12 15.79
N VAL A 215 -17.18 -2.88 16.45
CA VAL A 215 -18.24 -2.32 17.30
C VAL A 215 -17.64 -1.52 18.47
N LEU A 216 -16.49 -1.96 19.00
CA LEU A 216 -15.86 -1.32 20.14
C LEU A 216 -14.72 -0.35 19.76
N ALA A 217 -14.36 -0.26 18.48
CA ALA A 217 -13.31 0.65 18.02
C ALA A 217 -13.78 2.12 18.02
N ASP A 218 -12.91 3.04 18.43
CA ASP A 218 -13.16 4.48 18.47
C ASP A 218 -14.56 4.85 19.02
N PRO A 219 -14.88 4.45 20.27
CA PRO A 219 -16.22 4.62 20.82
C PRO A 219 -16.59 6.11 21.00
N ALA A 220 -15.61 7.00 21.13
CA ALA A 220 -15.82 8.44 21.17
C ALA A 220 -16.38 8.98 19.85
N ALA A 221 -15.93 8.43 18.72
CA ALA A 221 -16.45 8.78 17.39
C ALA A 221 -17.77 8.04 17.06
N GLN A 222 -17.87 6.75 17.39
CA GLN A 222 -19.03 5.92 17.04
C GLN A 222 -20.26 6.17 17.94
N TYR A 223 -20.05 6.39 19.24
CA TYR A 223 -21.11 6.56 20.24
C TYR A 223 -20.91 7.87 21.03
N PRO A 224 -20.99 9.04 20.36
CA PRO A 224 -20.66 10.32 20.99
C PRO A 224 -21.56 10.66 22.18
N GLY A 225 -22.79 10.14 22.25
CA GLY A 225 -23.67 10.36 23.40
C GLY A 225 -23.20 9.70 24.72
N LEU A 226 -22.35 8.67 24.63
CA LEU A 226 -21.89 7.89 25.79
C LEU A 226 -20.41 8.15 26.13
N PHE A 227 -19.57 8.44 25.13
CA PHE A 227 -18.11 8.45 25.30
C PHE A 227 -17.42 9.79 24.94
N ARG A 228 -18.13 10.76 24.36
CA ARG A 228 -17.55 12.06 24.03
C ARG A 228 -17.20 12.84 25.31
N GLY A 229 -15.99 13.38 25.39
CA GLY A 229 -15.49 14.08 26.59
C GLY A 229 -14.81 13.17 27.61
N VAL A 230 -14.75 11.85 27.37
CA VAL A 230 -13.95 10.93 28.18
C VAL A 230 -12.51 10.90 27.64
N ALA A 231 -11.62 11.68 28.28
CA ALA A 231 -10.24 11.87 27.84
C ALA A 231 -9.46 10.54 27.64
N PHE A 232 -9.80 9.48 28.36
CA PHE A 232 -9.18 8.17 28.20
C PHE A 232 -9.45 7.55 26.81
N PHE A 233 -10.70 7.54 26.35
CA PHE A 233 -11.05 6.95 25.05
C PHE A 233 -10.70 7.86 23.87
N GLU A 234 -10.54 9.15 24.09
CA GLU A 234 -10.01 10.07 23.07
C GLU A 234 -8.50 9.87 22.87
N LYS A 235 -7.76 9.63 23.97
CA LYS A 235 -6.32 9.31 23.94
C LYS A 235 -6.04 7.89 23.45
N PHE A 236 -6.89 6.93 23.81
CA PHE A 236 -6.78 5.53 23.42
C PHE A 236 -8.07 5.04 22.73
N PRO A 237 -8.29 5.39 21.45
CA PRO A 237 -9.54 5.09 20.73
C PRO A 237 -9.88 3.60 20.66
N TYR A 238 -8.89 2.72 20.73
CA TYR A 238 -9.10 1.28 20.59
C TYR A 238 -9.09 0.54 21.93
N ALA A 239 -8.86 1.23 23.06
CA ALA A 239 -8.72 0.60 24.37
C ALA A 239 -9.98 -0.15 24.83
N LEU A 240 -11.18 0.28 24.42
CA LEU A 240 -12.42 -0.42 24.76
C LEU A 240 -12.44 -1.85 24.20
N VAL A 241 -11.91 -2.06 22.98
CA VAL A 241 -11.73 -3.39 22.39
C VAL A 241 -10.86 -4.23 23.32
N GLY A 242 -9.70 -3.72 23.72
CA GLY A 242 -8.75 -4.44 24.57
C GLY A 242 -9.31 -4.76 25.95
N LEU A 243 -10.04 -3.84 26.57
CA LEU A 243 -10.65 -4.04 27.89
C LEU A 243 -11.72 -5.13 27.87
N VAL A 244 -12.56 -5.17 26.83
CA VAL A 244 -13.58 -6.23 26.68
C VAL A 244 -12.92 -7.58 26.41
N LEU A 245 -11.94 -7.63 25.50
CA LEU A 245 -11.18 -8.86 25.24
C LEU A 245 -10.42 -9.34 26.48
N PHE A 246 -9.91 -8.41 27.29
CA PHE A 246 -9.26 -8.73 28.55
C PHE A 246 -10.24 -9.36 29.55
N ALA A 247 -11.43 -8.78 29.72
CA ALA A 247 -12.45 -9.31 30.60
C ALA A 247 -12.91 -10.73 30.18
N VAL A 248 -13.16 -10.93 28.88
CA VAL A 248 -13.53 -12.25 28.33
C VAL A 248 -12.39 -13.25 28.53
N GLY A 249 -11.16 -12.87 28.21
CA GLY A 249 -9.98 -13.73 28.37
C GLY A 249 -9.70 -14.11 29.82
N VAL A 250 -9.88 -13.20 30.78
CA VAL A 250 -9.73 -13.51 32.21
C VAL A 250 -10.76 -14.53 32.67
N ALA A 251 -12.02 -14.39 32.23
CA ALA A 251 -13.06 -15.37 32.55
C ALA A 251 -12.73 -16.75 31.97
N GLU A 252 -12.25 -16.80 30.73
CA GLU A 252 -11.83 -18.03 30.08
C GLU A 252 -10.63 -18.69 30.78
N ILE A 253 -9.62 -17.90 31.15
CA ILE A 253 -8.45 -18.39 31.91
C ILE A 253 -8.89 -18.94 33.26
N ALA A 254 -9.80 -18.28 33.96
CA ALA A 254 -10.32 -18.74 35.24
C ALA A 254 -11.07 -20.08 35.09
N ILE A 255 -11.95 -20.19 34.09
CA ILE A 255 -12.68 -21.43 33.79
C ILE A 255 -11.70 -22.56 33.43
N THR A 256 -10.72 -22.28 32.57
CA THR A 256 -9.70 -23.26 32.16
C THR A 256 -8.84 -23.69 33.35
N ALA A 257 -8.46 -22.76 34.22
CA ALA A 257 -7.66 -23.06 35.40
C ALA A 257 -8.39 -23.96 36.40
N VAL A 258 -9.69 -23.76 36.58
CA VAL A 258 -10.50 -24.53 37.54
C VAL A 258 -10.94 -25.88 36.99
N PHE A 259 -11.42 -25.94 35.75
CA PHE A 259 -12.16 -27.10 35.24
C PHE A 259 -11.39 -27.97 34.24
N LEU A 260 -10.34 -27.45 33.59
CA LEU A 260 -9.55 -28.26 32.65
C LEU A 260 -8.61 -29.18 33.43
N GLU A 261 -8.53 -30.45 33.05
CA GLU A 261 -7.63 -31.42 33.68
C GLU A 261 -6.23 -31.40 33.02
N GLU A 262 -5.20 -31.75 33.78
CA GLU A 262 -3.85 -31.95 33.25
C GLU A 262 -3.77 -33.32 32.57
N THR A 263 -3.22 -33.36 31.36
CA THR A 263 -3.11 -34.58 30.55
C THR A 263 -1.72 -35.20 30.62
N GLN A 264 -0.68 -34.42 30.95
CA GLN A 264 0.64 -34.99 31.20
C GLN A 264 0.65 -35.75 32.53
N LYS A 265 0.91 -37.06 32.47
CA LYS A 265 1.17 -37.89 33.65
C LYS A 265 2.65 -37.78 34.03
N PRO A 266 3.01 -37.70 35.33
CA PRO A 266 4.39 -37.88 35.78
C PRO A 266 4.92 -39.24 35.29
N GLU A 267 6.19 -39.31 34.87
CA GLU A 267 6.84 -40.60 34.59
C GLU A 267 6.72 -41.49 35.83
N GLU A 268 5.91 -42.55 35.76
CA GLU A 268 6.00 -43.65 36.71
C GLU A 268 7.33 -44.35 36.45
N GLU A 269 8.15 -44.50 37.52
CA GLU A 269 9.35 -45.32 37.50
C GLU A 269 9.04 -46.67 36.83
N PRO A 270 9.90 -47.19 35.93
CA PRO A 270 9.63 -48.46 35.28
C PRO A 270 9.58 -49.55 36.35
N ALA A 271 8.36 -50.04 36.62
CA ALA A 271 8.14 -51.23 37.40
C ALA A 271 8.96 -52.37 36.79
N SER A 272 9.70 -53.05 37.67
CA SER A 272 10.59 -54.17 37.43
C SER A 272 10.21 -55.06 36.24
N ALA A 273 11.21 -55.37 35.43
CA ALA A 273 11.21 -56.37 34.38
C ALA A 273 10.39 -57.63 34.73
N ALA A 274 9.35 -57.88 33.94
CA ALA A 274 8.79 -59.21 33.72
C ALA A 274 8.16 -59.24 32.31
N ASP A 275 8.90 -59.89 31.42
CA ASP A 275 8.49 -60.71 30.28
C ASP A 275 7.09 -60.46 29.67
N ASP A 276 7.06 -59.89 28.45
CA ASP A 276 6.08 -60.23 27.42
C ASP A 276 6.47 -59.61 26.05
N GLY A 277 7.10 -60.45 25.21
CA GLY A 277 7.05 -60.41 23.74
C GLY A 277 7.82 -59.28 22.99
N PRO A 278 8.37 -59.55 21.78
CA PRO A 278 9.00 -58.52 20.97
C PRO A 278 7.93 -57.51 20.51
N LYS A 279 7.81 -56.38 21.20
CA LYS A 279 7.08 -55.21 20.69
C LYS A 279 7.69 -54.85 19.34
N ALA A 280 6.94 -55.09 18.28
CA ALA A 280 7.30 -54.71 16.92
C ALA A 280 7.68 -53.23 16.91
N ALA A 281 8.97 -52.95 16.82
CA ALA A 281 9.49 -51.63 16.53
C ALA A 281 9.03 -51.26 15.12
N HIS A 282 7.86 -50.64 15.01
CA HIS A 282 7.49 -49.92 13.80
C HIS A 282 8.56 -48.85 13.59
N GLN A 283 9.41 -49.05 12.59
CA GLN A 283 10.40 -48.07 12.13
C GLN A 283 9.71 -46.72 11.98
N ALA A 284 10.00 -45.78 12.88
CA ALA A 284 9.62 -44.39 12.71
C ALA A 284 10.41 -43.86 11.50
N LEU A 285 9.73 -43.71 10.35
CA LEU A 285 10.28 -43.10 9.16
C LEU A 285 10.99 -41.79 9.53
N SER A 286 12.23 -41.61 9.07
CA SER A 286 12.97 -40.37 9.27
C SER A 286 12.21 -39.20 8.64
N MET A 287 12.22 -38.00 9.26
CA MET A 287 11.56 -36.80 8.69
C MET A 287 11.97 -36.53 7.23
N ARG A 288 13.19 -36.92 6.85
CA ARG A 288 13.70 -36.81 5.49
C ARG A 288 13.06 -37.83 4.53
N GLU A 289 12.83 -39.05 4.98
CA GLU A 289 12.20 -40.12 4.19
C GLU A 289 10.70 -39.83 4.00
N LEU A 290 10.06 -39.25 5.02
CA LEU A 290 8.67 -38.83 4.97
C LEU A 290 8.41 -37.71 3.96
N LEU A 291 9.28 -36.70 3.93
CA LEU A 291 9.22 -35.58 2.97
C LEU A 291 9.49 -36.00 1.52
N MET A 292 10.23 -37.09 1.33
CA MET A 292 10.55 -37.63 0.00
C MET A 292 9.44 -38.55 -0.55
N ALA A 293 8.43 -38.89 0.25
CA ALA A 293 7.26 -39.61 -0.23
C ALA A 293 6.42 -38.69 -1.15
N PRO A 294 6.20 -39.06 -2.44
CA PRO A 294 5.58 -38.17 -3.43
C PRO A 294 4.18 -37.68 -3.01
N GLN A 295 3.37 -38.55 -2.40
CA GLN A 295 2.00 -38.24 -1.99
C GLN A 295 1.96 -37.25 -0.80
N VAL A 296 2.94 -37.35 0.11
CA VAL A 296 3.07 -36.46 1.27
C VAL A 296 3.53 -35.07 0.85
N ALA A 297 4.53 -34.99 -0.02
CA ALA A 297 5.02 -33.70 -0.53
C ALA A 297 3.94 -32.92 -1.29
N ILE A 298 3.17 -33.61 -2.14
CA ILE A 298 2.08 -33.00 -2.91
C ILE A 298 0.97 -32.47 -1.99
N THR A 299 0.55 -33.24 -0.98
CA THR A 299 -0.52 -32.82 -0.06
C THR A 299 -0.10 -31.63 0.81
N ILE A 300 1.15 -31.60 1.29
CA ILE A 300 1.71 -30.44 2.02
C ILE A 300 1.76 -29.21 1.11
N TRP A 301 2.17 -29.36 -0.15
CA TRP A 301 2.21 -28.25 -1.10
C TRP A 301 0.81 -27.69 -1.37
N VAL A 302 -0.18 -28.55 -1.64
CA VAL A 302 -1.57 -28.14 -1.88
C VAL A 302 -2.13 -27.38 -0.68
N TYR A 303 -1.91 -27.88 0.53
CA TYR A 303 -2.32 -27.19 1.76
C TYR A 303 -1.65 -25.83 1.91
N THR A 304 -0.33 -25.75 1.69
CA THR A 304 0.44 -24.51 1.82
C THR A 304 -0.03 -23.47 0.80
N HIS A 305 -0.32 -23.90 -0.43
CA HIS A 305 -0.84 -23.02 -1.48
C HIS A 305 -2.23 -22.46 -1.13
N PHE A 306 -3.14 -23.31 -0.66
CA PHE A 306 -4.46 -22.86 -0.20
C PHE A 306 -4.36 -21.87 0.97
N MET A 307 -3.45 -22.12 1.90
CA MET A 307 -3.18 -21.19 3.01
C MET A 307 -2.64 -19.85 2.53
N LEU A 308 -1.76 -19.85 1.53
CA LEU A 308 -1.25 -18.62 0.93
C LEU A 308 -2.39 -17.78 0.33
N LEU A 309 -3.30 -18.39 -0.42
CA LEU A 309 -4.48 -17.70 -0.97
C LEU A 309 -5.39 -17.15 0.13
N ALA A 310 -5.66 -17.93 1.16
CA ALA A 310 -6.50 -17.51 2.29
C ALA A 310 -5.89 -16.32 3.05
N PHE A 311 -4.57 -16.35 3.33
CA PHE A 311 -3.90 -15.23 4.00
C PHE A 311 -3.83 -13.99 3.11
N ALA A 312 -3.69 -14.14 1.80
CA ALA A 312 -3.69 -13.01 0.87
C ALA A 312 -5.04 -12.28 0.93
N VAL A 313 -6.14 -13.02 0.86
CA VAL A 313 -7.49 -12.45 1.02
C VAL A 313 -7.65 -11.78 2.38
N THR A 314 -7.25 -12.45 3.45
CA THR A 314 -7.46 -11.97 4.82
C THR A 314 -6.69 -10.68 5.10
N ALA A 315 -5.47 -10.53 4.55
CA ALA A 315 -4.65 -9.32 4.70
C ALA A 315 -5.12 -8.18 3.78
N VAL A 316 -5.47 -8.49 2.53
CA VAL A 316 -5.81 -7.46 1.55
C VAL A 316 -7.19 -6.86 1.78
N THR A 317 -8.16 -7.66 2.22
CA THR A 317 -9.57 -7.23 2.29
C THR A 317 -9.77 -6.05 3.24
N PRO A 318 -9.29 -6.04 4.50
CA PRO A 318 -9.51 -4.91 5.40
C PRO A 318 -8.85 -3.62 4.91
N VAL A 319 -7.63 -3.72 4.36
CA VAL A 319 -6.91 -2.60 3.76
C VAL A 319 -7.68 -2.06 2.55
N PHE A 320 -8.10 -2.93 1.63
CA PHE A 320 -8.91 -2.54 0.47
C PHE A 320 -10.21 -1.84 0.88
N LEU A 321 -10.90 -2.37 1.91
CA LEU A 321 -12.14 -1.77 2.37
C LEU A 321 -11.89 -0.38 2.98
N PHE A 322 -10.83 -0.22 3.75
CA PHE A 322 -10.45 1.06 4.37
C PHE A 322 -9.97 2.11 3.36
N THR A 323 -9.12 1.70 2.42
CA THR A 323 -8.46 2.58 1.46
C THR A 323 -9.46 3.43 0.68
N PRO A 324 -9.22 4.75 0.48
CA PRO A 324 -10.14 5.60 -0.26
C PRO A 324 -10.35 5.20 -1.71
N VAL A 325 -11.54 5.53 -2.24
CA VAL A 325 -11.93 5.21 -3.62
C VAL A 325 -10.96 5.81 -4.65
N ALA A 326 -10.41 7.00 -4.38
CA ALA A 326 -9.49 7.70 -5.28
C ALA A 326 -8.22 6.90 -5.61
N ILE A 327 -7.70 6.14 -4.64
CA ILE A 327 -6.50 5.31 -4.80
C ILE A 327 -6.83 3.81 -4.93
N GLY A 328 -8.12 3.48 -5.14
CA GLY A 328 -8.56 2.14 -5.56
C GLY A 328 -9.20 1.26 -4.48
N GLY A 329 -9.51 1.76 -3.28
CA GLY A 329 -10.25 1.03 -2.25
C GLY A 329 -11.75 1.35 -2.19
N THR A 330 -12.41 1.09 -1.06
CA THR A 330 -13.85 1.38 -0.87
C THR A 330 -14.17 2.57 0.04
N GLY A 331 -13.22 3.04 0.84
CA GLY A 331 -13.40 4.16 1.79
C GLY A 331 -14.36 3.86 2.94
N PHE A 332 -14.48 2.59 3.36
CA PHE A 332 -15.36 2.19 4.44
C PHE A 332 -14.81 2.61 5.81
N SER A 333 -15.69 3.02 6.70
CA SER A 333 -15.38 3.21 8.11
C SER A 333 -15.13 1.87 8.81
N SER A 334 -14.43 1.87 9.95
CA SER A 334 -14.18 0.65 10.74
C SER A 334 -15.46 -0.12 11.13
N SER A 335 -16.57 0.58 11.33
CA SER A 335 -17.88 -0.04 11.58
C SER A 335 -18.40 -0.81 10.37
N GLN A 336 -18.30 -0.23 9.16
CA GLN A 336 -18.71 -0.87 7.91
C GLN A 336 -17.80 -2.05 7.56
N ILE A 337 -16.49 -1.91 7.77
CA ILE A 337 -15.51 -2.99 7.62
C ILE A 337 -15.89 -4.16 8.54
N SER A 338 -16.22 -3.87 9.79
CA SER A 338 -16.64 -4.89 10.77
C SER A 338 -17.92 -5.60 10.38
N VAL A 339 -18.95 -4.88 9.92
CA VAL A 339 -20.19 -5.50 9.40
C VAL A 339 -19.87 -6.42 8.22
N TYR A 340 -19.06 -5.96 7.27
CA TYR A 340 -18.64 -6.77 6.13
C TYR A 340 -17.91 -8.04 6.59
N MET A 341 -16.93 -7.91 7.50
CA MET A 341 -16.17 -9.03 8.03
C MET A 341 -17.04 -10.00 8.85
N ALA A 342 -17.99 -9.50 9.65
CA ALA A 342 -18.93 -10.32 10.40
C ALA A 342 -19.84 -11.13 9.46
N VAL A 343 -20.35 -10.52 8.39
CA VAL A 343 -21.12 -11.21 7.35
C VAL A 343 -20.28 -12.29 6.68
N THR A 344 -19.01 -12.00 6.35
CA THR A 344 -18.12 -13.00 5.75
C THR A 344 -17.83 -14.16 6.70
N GLY A 345 -17.63 -13.91 8.00
CA GLY A 345 -17.42 -14.93 9.02
C GLY A 345 -18.65 -15.81 9.24
N ALA A 346 -19.84 -15.21 9.33
CA ALA A 346 -21.10 -15.93 9.44
C ALA A 346 -21.38 -16.79 8.19
N SER A 347 -21.11 -16.25 7.01
CA SER A 347 -21.19 -17.01 5.75
C SER A 347 -20.20 -18.19 5.75
N GLN A 348 -18.94 -17.97 6.13
CA GLN A 348 -17.95 -19.05 6.25
C GLN A 348 -18.45 -20.18 7.16
N ALA A 349 -19.00 -19.84 8.32
CA ALA A 349 -19.56 -20.82 9.24
C ALA A 349 -20.73 -21.60 8.60
N PHE A 350 -21.62 -20.91 7.88
CA PHE A 350 -22.71 -21.55 7.14
C PHE A 350 -22.19 -22.56 6.10
N TRP A 351 -21.22 -22.16 5.30
CA TRP A 351 -20.61 -23.03 4.28
C TRP A 351 -19.95 -24.27 4.92
N LEU A 352 -19.22 -24.12 6.02
CA LEU A 352 -18.52 -25.22 6.67
C LEU A 352 -19.45 -26.19 7.42
N ILE A 353 -20.55 -25.70 7.99
CA ILE A 353 -21.47 -26.54 8.78
C ILE A 353 -22.50 -27.24 7.88
N PHE A 354 -23.08 -26.52 6.92
CA PHE A 354 -24.23 -27.02 6.16
C PHE A 354 -23.85 -27.48 4.75
N ALA A 355 -23.05 -26.70 4.03
CA ALA A 355 -22.74 -27.00 2.62
C ALA A 355 -21.60 -28.03 2.49
N PHE A 356 -20.54 -27.89 3.28
CA PHE A 356 -19.35 -28.71 3.20
C PHE A 356 -19.63 -30.22 3.34
N PRO A 357 -20.38 -30.71 4.36
CA PRO A 357 -20.62 -32.15 4.50
C PRO A 357 -21.40 -32.75 3.31
N VAL A 358 -22.35 -31.98 2.76
CA VAL A 358 -23.18 -32.41 1.62
C VAL A 358 -22.34 -32.47 0.34
N LEU A 359 -21.56 -31.41 0.08
CA LEU A 359 -20.70 -31.33 -1.11
C LEU A 359 -19.55 -32.32 -1.05
N GLN A 360 -18.93 -32.50 0.12
CA GLN A 360 -17.84 -33.47 0.32
C GLN A 360 -18.32 -34.90 0.09
N ARG A 361 -19.52 -35.28 0.57
CA ARG A 361 -20.09 -36.61 0.31
C ARG A 361 -20.43 -36.84 -1.17
N ARG A 362 -20.85 -35.78 -1.87
CA ARG A 362 -21.30 -35.88 -3.28
C ARG A 362 -20.15 -35.86 -4.27
N TRP A 363 -19.14 -35.03 -4.05
CA TRP A 363 -18.04 -34.77 -5.01
C TRP A 363 -16.70 -35.33 -4.55
N GLY A 364 -16.58 -35.77 -3.30
CA GLY A 364 -15.30 -36.18 -2.71
C GLY A 364 -14.34 -35.00 -2.47
N THR A 365 -13.30 -35.27 -1.69
CA THR A 365 -12.33 -34.25 -1.24
C THR A 365 -11.55 -33.62 -2.41
N LYS A 366 -11.19 -34.42 -3.43
CA LYS A 366 -10.36 -33.99 -4.57
C LYS A 366 -11.07 -32.99 -5.47
N ASP A 367 -12.29 -33.28 -5.90
CA ASP A 367 -12.99 -32.40 -6.85
C ASP A 367 -13.57 -31.16 -6.15
N LEU A 368 -13.91 -31.27 -4.87
CA LEU A 368 -14.23 -30.10 -4.04
C LEU A 368 -13.04 -29.14 -3.90
N LEU A 369 -11.81 -29.67 -3.73
CA LEU A 369 -10.59 -28.86 -3.73
C LEU A 369 -10.40 -28.09 -5.03
N LYS A 370 -10.55 -28.75 -6.19
CA LYS A 370 -10.43 -28.10 -7.50
C LYS A 370 -11.46 -26.97 -7.66
N ALA A 371 -12.71 -27.23 -7.29
CA ALA A 371 -13.77 -26.23 -7.36
C ALA A 371 -13.44 -24.99 -6.51
N CYS A 372 -12.95 -25.19 -5.28
CA CYS A 372 -12.54 -24.08 -4.40
C CYS A 372 -11.35 -23.31 -4.97
N ALA A 373 -10.35 -24.00 -5.56
CA ALA A 373 -9.18 -23.36 -6.17
C ALA A 373 -9.57 -22.48 -7.36
N THR A 374 -10.48 -22.95 -8.21
CA THR A 374 -11.00 -22.16 -9.34
C THR A 374 -11.85 -20.97 -8.86
N ALA A 375 -12.66 -21.15 -7.81
CA ALA A 375 -13.50 -20.09 -7.26
C ALA A 375 -12.69 -18.89 -6.70
N TYR A 376 -11.49 -19.11 -6.15
CA TYR A 376 -10.62 -18.04 -5.65
C TYR A 376 -10.29 -16.99 -6.72
N GLN A 377 -10.13 -17.38 -7.98
CA GLN A 377 -9.81 -16.44 -9.08
C GLN A 377 -10.94 -15.44 -9.31
N PHE A 378 -12.19 -15.90 -9.27
CA PHE A 378 -13.36 -15.04 -9.40
C PHE A 378 -13.53 -14.13 -8.20
N PHE A 379 -13.15 -14.59 -7.01
CA PHE A 379 -13.18 -13.78 -5.80
C PHE A 379 -12.22 -12.59 -5.89
N PHE A 380 -10.96 -12.82 -6.28
CA PHE A 380 -9.99 -11.74 -6.51
C PHE A 380 -10.42 -10.81 -7.66
N GLY A 381 -10.91 -11.37 -8.77
CA GLY A 381 -11.43 -10.59 -9.90
C GLY A 381 -12.61 -9.69 -9.50
N GLY A 382 -13.47 -10.16 -8.60
CA GLY A 382 -14.58 -9.38 -8.07
C GLY A 382 -14.14 -8.18 -7.25
N ILE A 383 -13.09 -8.30 -6.43
CA ILE A 383 -12.52 -7.16 -5.67
C ILE A 383 -12.03 -6.07 -6.63
N VAL A 384 -11.33 -6.47 -7.70
CA VAL A 384 -10.86 -5.55 -8.75
C VAL A 384 -12.05 -4.89 -9.47
N LEU A 385 -13.09 -5.67 -9.78
CA LEU A 385 -14.29 -5.15 -10.42
C LEU A 385 -15.02 -4.12 -9.56
N VAL A 386 -15.18 -4.38 -8.26
CA VAL A 386 -15.76 -3.42 -7.30
C VAL A 386 -14.96 -2.12 -7.28
N SER A 387 -13.62 -2.20 -7.26
CA SER A 387 -12.74 -1.03 -7.31
C SER A 387 -12.92 -0.19 -8.59
N ILE A 388 -13.03 -0.84 -9.75
CA ILE A 388 -13.25 -0.16 -11.04
C ILE A 388 -14.62 0.50 -11.07
N LEU A 389 -15.65 -0.21 -10.63
CA LEU A 389 -17.03 0.30 -10.60
C LEU A 389 -17.18 1.49 -9.66
N LEU A 390 -16.58 1.44 -8.47
CA LEU A 390 -16.58 2.56 -7.52
C LEU A 390 -15.91 3.81 -8.10
N ARG A 391 -14.79 3.66 -8.82
CA ARG A 391 -14.07 4.78 -9.45
C ARG A 391 -14.82 5.41 -10.62
N SER A 392 -15.74 4.69 -11.25
CA SER A 392 -16.56 5.23 -12.35
C SER A 392 -17.60 6.26 -11.90
N GLY A 393 -17.98 6.28 -10.62
CA GLY A 393 -18.89 7.28 -10.04
C GLY A 393 -20.34 7.26 -10.55
N SER A 394 -20.70 6.38 -11.49
CA SER A 394 -22.04 6.34 -12.08
C SER A 394 -23.08 5.72 -11.11
N LYS A 395 -24.32 6.23 -11.14
CA LYS A 395 -25.44 5.64 -10.38
C LYS A 395 -25.68 4.17 -10.73
N SER A 396 -25.49 3.77 -11.99
CA SER A 396 -25.61 2.37 -12.41
C SER A 396 -24.47 1.51 -11.88
N ALA A 397 -23.25 2.06 -11.81
CA ALA A 397 -22.10 1.35 -11.26
C ALA A 397 -22.25 1.11 -9.75
N MET A 398 -22.86 2.04 -9.02
CA MET A 398 -23.13 1.88 -7.59
C MET A 398 -24.07 0.70 -7.29
N ALA A 399 -25.09 0.45 -8.13
CA ALA A 399 -25.94 -0.73 -8.00
C ALA A 399 -25.16 -2.04 -8.20
N TRP A 400 -24.22 -2.05 -9.15
CA TRP A 400 -23.32 -3.19 -9.38
C TRP A 400 -22.32 -3.38 -8.24
N VAL A 401 -21.84 -2.32 -7.60
CA VAL A 401 -20.97 -2.41 -6.41
C VAL A 401 -21.66 -3.18 -5.28
N TRP A 402 -22.91 -2.83 -4.96
CA TRP A 402 -23.66 -3.54 -3.91
C TRP A 402 -23.96 -4.99 -4.28
N THR A 403 -24.26 -5.25 -5.55
CA THR A 403 -24.55 -6.60 -6.05
C THR A 403 -23.30 -7.48 -6.02
N VAL A 404 -22.19 -7.02 -6.62
CA VAL A 404 -20.92 -7.76 -6.66
C VAL A 404 -20.31 -7.86 -5.27
N GLY A 405 -20.27 -6.77 -4.51
CA GLY A 405 -19.76 -6.75 -3.13
C GLY A 405 -20.56 -7.66 -2.19
N GLY A 406 -21.89 -7.67 -2.29
CA GLY A 406 -22.75 -8.59 -1.53
C GLY A 406 -22.51 -10.05 -1.91
N CYS A 407 -22.38 -10.36 -3.21
CA CYS A 407 -22.02 -11.70 -3.68
C CYS A 407 -20.65 -12.13 -3.15
N LEU A 408 -19.65 -11.24 -3.14
CA LEU A 408 -18.34 -11.53 -2.56
C LEU A 408 -18.45 -11.81 -1.06
N ALA A 409 -19.22 -11.02 -0.31
CA ALA A 409 -19.39 -11.22 1.13
C ALA A 409 -20.11 -12.54 1.50
N ILE A 410 -21.05 -12.99 0.67
CA ILE A 410 -21.91 -14.16 0.96
C ILE A 410 -21.41 -15.45 0.30
N LEU A 411 -21.03 -15.41 -0.98
CA LEU A 411 -20.58 -16.59 -1.72
C LEU A 411 -19.06 -16.80 -1.61
N GLY A 412 -18.31 -15.70 -1.55
CA GLY A 412 -16.85 -15.72 -1.46
C GLY A 412 -16.32 -16.60 -0.32
N PRO A 413 -16.83 -16.50 0.92
CA PRO A 413 -16.37 -17.33 2.03
C PRO A 413 -16.53 -18.84 1.82
N GLY A 414 -17.32 -19.29 0.84
CA GLY A 414 -17.43 -20.71 0.47
C GLY A 414 -16.11 -21.33 0.03
N VAL A 415 -15.15 -20.54 -0.45
CA VAL A 415 -13.80 -21.04 -0.81
C VAL A 415 -13.01 -21.55 0.39
N SER A 416 -13.39 -21.16 1.62
CA SER A 416 -12.79 -21.65 2.87
C SER A 416 -12.95 -23.16 3.06
N MET A 417 -13.93 -23.79 2.40
CA MET A 417 -14.05 -25.25 2.35
C MET A 417 -12.79 -25.93 1.82
N GLY A 418 -12.03 -25.27 0.93
CA GLY A 418 -10.75 -25.76 0.43
C GLY A 418 -9.69 -25.95 1.53
N PHE A 419 -9.72 -25.13 2.59
CA PHE A 419 -8.84 -25.34 3.76
C PHE A 419 -9.20 -26.63 4.47
N THR A 420 -10.48 -26.86 4.78
CA THR A 420 -10.92 -28.09 5.44
C THR A 420 -10.64 -29.32 4.57
N SER A 421 -10.89 -29.25 3.26
CA SER A 421 -10.61 -30.35 2.33
C SER A 421 -9.11 -30.65 2.20
N SER A 422 -8.24 -29.64 2.19
CA SER A 422 -6.79 -29.86 2.12
C SER A 422 -6.23 -30.45 3.41
N GLN A 423 -6.83 -30.10 4.55
CA GLN A 423 -6.53 -30.72 5.84
C GLN A 423 -6.97 -32.19 5.90
N LEU A 424 -8.13 -32.53 5.32
CA LEU A 424 -8.57 -33.92 5.15
C LEU A 424 -7.63 -34.71 4.24
N ALA A 425 -7.22 -34.13 3.11
CA ALA A 425 -6.26 -34.77 2.20
C ALA A 425 -4.91 -35.07 2.86
N ILE A 426 -4.44 -34.21 3.77
CA ILE A 426 -3.25 -34.45 4.61
C ILE A 426 -3.45 -35.66 5.53
N ASN A 427 -4.62 -35.76 6.16
CA ASN A 427 -4.92 -36.86 7.07
C ASN A 427 -5.04 -38.18 6.30
N ASP A 428 -5.70 -38.16 5.13
CA ASP A 428 -5.87 -39.33 4.26
C ASP A 428 -4.53 -39.84 3.68
N ALA A 429 -3.56 -38.93 3.47
CA ALA A 429 -2.23 -39.27 2.97
C ALA A 429 -1.25 -39.77 4.06
N SER A 430 -1.67 -39.79 5.34
CA SER A 430 -0.80 -40.19 6.45
C SER A 430 -0.82 -41.72 6.65
N PRO A 431 0.29 -42.45 6.39
CA PRO A 431 0.33 -43.92 6.44
C PRO A 431 0.24 -44.52 7.85
N SER A 432 0.48 -43.74 8.91
CA SER A 432 0.37 -44.20 10.31
C SER A 432 0.10 -43.04 11.29
N ARG A 433 -0.44 -43.37 12.47
CA ARG A 433 -0.84 -42.40 13.52
C ARG A 433 0.33 -41.54 14.02
N HIS A 434 1.54 -42.12 14.11
CA HIS A 434 2.74 -41.39 14.54
C HIS A 434 3.23 -40.41 13.45
N VAL A 435 3.02 -40.74 12.18
CA VAL A 435 3.37 -39.89 11.05
C VAL A 435 2.39 -38.72 10.90
N MET A 436 1.10 -38.94 11.20
CA MET A 436 0.04 -37.92 11.10
C MET A 436 0.31 -36.69 11.97
N ALA A 437 0.84 -36.85 13.18
CA ALA A 437 1.17 -35.73 14.06
C ALA A 437 2.33 -34.89 13.49
N THR A 438 3.39 -35.55 13.02
CA THR A 438 4.55 -34.91 12.38
C THR A 438 4.15 -34.16 11.11
N LEU A 439 3.30 -34.78 10.27
CA LEU A 439 2.84 -34.22 9.00
C LEU A 439 1.96 -32.98 9.22
N ASN A 440 1.05 -33.03 10.20
CA ASN A 440 0.27 -31.87 10.62
C ASN A 440 1.15 -30.74 11.17
N GLY A 441 2.16 -31.05 11.99
CA GLY A 441 3.13 -30.07 12.50
C GLY A 441 3.89 -29.36 11.38
N LEU A 442 4.31 -30.12 10.37
CA LEU A 442 5.02 -29.59 9.21
C LEU A 442 4.11 -28.69 8.35
N SER A 443 2.87 -29.11 8.08
CA SER A 443 1.87 -28.30 7.37
C SER A 443 1.56 -26.99 8.11
N MET A 444 1.39 -27.04 9.44
CA MET A 444 1.15 -25.82 10.23
C MET A 444 2.35 -24.86 10.21
N THR A 445 3.57 -25.42 10.18
CA THR A 445 4.79 -24.64 10.06
C THR A 445 4.87 -23.96 8.69
N SER A 446 4.61 -24.68 7.60
CA SER A 446 4.60 -24.11 6.25
C SER A 446 3.53 -23.02 6.08
N ALA A 447 2.34 -23.22 6.65
CA ALA A 447 1.30 -22.19 6.67
C ALA A 447 1.72 -20.95 7.49
N SER A 448 2.41 -21.13 8.61
CA SER A 448 2.86 -20.00 9.43
C SER A 448 3.98 -19.21 8.75
N ILE A 449 4.88 -19.89 8.02
CA ILE A 449 5.85 -19.26 7.11
C ILE A 449 5.11 -18.44 6.06
N ALA A 450 4.15 -19.03 5.34
CA ALA A 450 3.36 -18.30 4.34
C ALA A 450 2.68 -17.05 4.93
N ARG A 451 2.05 -17.19 6.11
CA ARG A 451 1.40 -16.07 6.83
C ARG A 451 2.34 -14.92 7.16
N SER A 452 3.63 -15.20 7.35
CA SER A 452 4.63 -14.20 7.73
C SER A 452 5.10 -13.31 6.58
N PHE A 453 4.99 -13.79 5.33
CA PHE A 453 5.44 -13.05 4.14
C PHE A 453 4.29 -12.45 3.35
N VAL A 454 3.12 -13.09 3.34
CA VAL A 454 2.00 -12.72 2.48
C VAL A 454 1.52 -11.28 2.71
N PRO A 455 1.20 -10.82 3.95
CA PRO A 455 0.70 -9.46 4.14
C PRO A 455 1.72 -8.40 3.72
N GLY A 456 3.01 -8.59 4.02
CA GLY A 456 4.08 -7.68 3.59
C GLY A 456 4.32 -7.67 2.08
N TYR A 457 4.26 -8.84 1.42
CA TYR A 457 4.44 -8.96 -0.02
C TYR A 457 3.29 -8.32 -0.81
N TYR A 458 2.03 -8.60 -0.45
CA TYR A 458 0.89 -8.07 -1.18
C TYR A 458 0.61 -6.60 -0.86
N SER A 459 0.85 -6.13 0.36
CA SER A 459 0.69 -4.71 0.69
C SER A 459 1.68 -3.83 -0.10
N ASN A 460 2.93 -4.29 -0.27
CA ASN A 460 3.93 -3.62 -1.12
C ASN A 460 3.57 -3.56 -2.62
N ASN A 461 2.71 -4.46 -3.10
CA ASN A 461 2.34 -4.58 -4.52
C ASN A 461 0.93 -4.02 -4.83
N ILE A 462 0.11 -3.72 -3.81
CA ILE A 462 -1.21 -3.08 -3.95
C ILE A 462 -1.10 -1.56 -3.85
N GLU A 463 -0.09 -1.05 -3.17
CA GLU A 463 0.32 0.35 -3.26
C GLU A 463 1.12 0.57 -4.55
N PRO A 464 0.92 1.68 -5.29
CA PRO A 464 1.80 2.06 -6.39
C PRO A 464 3.22 2.28 -5.86
N SER A 465 4.02 1.22 -5.87
CA SER A 465 5.48 1.18 -5.78
C SER A 465 6.16 2.11 -4.76
N LYS A 466 6.46 1.59 -3.56
CA LYS A 466 7.70 1.95 -2.86
C LYS A 466 8.73 0.85 -3.11
N GLY A 467 9.73 1.15 -3.93
CA GLY A 467 10.85 0.23 -4.19
C GLY A 467 11.34 0.13 -5.63
N ARG A 468 10.94 1.02 -6.55
CA ARG A 468 11.87 1.31 -7.65
C ARG A 468 13.03 2.05 -7.01
N SER A 469 14.21 1.46 -7.05
CA SER A 469 15.46 2.22 -7.03
C SER A 469 15.22 3.43 -7.93
N MET A 470 15.07 4.62 -7.34
CA MET A 470 14.80 5.82 -8.10
C MET A 470 15.92 5.91 -9.12
N SER A 471 15.57 5.85 -10.41
CA SER A 471 16.47 6.45 -11.39
C SER A 471 16.75 7.86 -10.88
N PRO A 472 18.00 8.35 -10.94
CA PRO A 472 18.24 9.78 -10.73
C PRO A 472 17.17 10.51 -11.53
N GLY A 473 16.27 11.24 -10.83
CA GLY A 473 15.13 11.88 -11.48
C GLY A 473 15.65 12.63 -12.69
N ALA A 474 14.90 12.67 -13.80
CA ALA A 474 15.37 13.36 -15.00
C ALA A 474 15.97 14.73 -14.61
N THR A 475 17.22 14.97 -14.98
CA THR A 475 17.93 16.22 -14.67
C THR A 475 18.45 16.81 -15.97
N PHE A 476 18.55 18.13 -16.02
CA PHE A 476 19.18 18.84 -17.12
C PHE A 476 20.51 19.47 -16.67
N PRO A 477 21.53 19.53 -17.54
CA PRO A 477 22.77 20.24 -17.22
C PRO A 477 22.50 21.74 -17.02
N ILE A 478 23.17 22.37 -16.06
CA ILE A 478 23.02 23.79 -15.79
C ILE A 478 24.37 24.44 -15.43
N GLY A 479 24.61 25.65 -15.94
CA GLY A 479 25.76 26.47 -15.52
C GLY A 479 27.11 25.77 -15.71
N THR A 480 27.80 25.48 -14.61
CA THR A 480 29.14 24.87 -14.62
C THR A 480 29.09 23.39 -14.95
N LYS A 481 30.14 22.89 -15.61
CA LYS A 481 30.26 21.48 -16.01
C LYS A 481 30.06 20.53 -14.82
N GLY A 482 29.09 19.63 -14.93
CA GLY A 482 28.75 18.62 -13.91
C GLY A 482 27.63 19.02 -12.94
N ALA A 483 27.18 20.28 -12.96
CA ALA A 483 25.99 20.70 -12.23
C ALA A 483 24.72 20.36 -13.03
N ALA A 484 23.67 19.99 -12.32
CA ALA A 484 22.39 19.59 -12.92
C ALA A 484 21.20 20.14 -12.11
N ILE A 485 20.14 20.51 -12.81
CA ILE A 485 18.87 20.95 -12.26
C ILE A 485 17.83 19.83 -12.43
N PRO A 486 17.07 19.47 -11.37
CA PRO A 486 15.98 18.51 -11.52
C PRO A 486 14.93 19.01 -12.50
N ALA A 487 14.51 18.14 -13.42
CA ALA A 487 13.63 18.48 -14.53
C ALA A 487 12.23 18.89 -14.09
N LEU A 488 11.74 18.33 -12.99
CA LEU A 488 10.48 18.73 -12.36
C LEU A 488 10.78 19.46 -11.06
N GLY A 489 10.31 20.70 -10.96
CA GLY A 489 10.35 21.48 -9.73
C GLY A 489 8.96 21.89 -9.25
N PHE A 490 8.92 22.48 -8.06
CA PHE A 490 7.70 22.89 -7.39
C PHE A 490 7.67 24.40 -7.19
N GLY A 491 6.72 25.09 -7.82
CA GLY A 491 6.56 26.53 -7.73
C GLY A 491 5.73 26.97 -6.51
N THR A 492 6.12 28.06 -5.87
CA THR A 492 5.45 28.58 -4.65
C THR A 492 4.59 29.83 -4.88
N PHE A 493 4.50 30.32 -6.12
CA PHE A 493 3.73 31.52 -6.46
C PHE A 493 2.22 31.27 -6.58
N GLN A 494 1.31 32.00 -5.93
CA GLN A 494 1.47 32.94 -4.83
C GLN A 494 1.28 32.26 -3.47
N PRO A 495 1.75 32.80 -2.35
CA PRO A 495 1.38 32.28 -1.02
C PRO A 495 -0.14 32.24 -0.85
N ASP A 496 -0.65 31.16 -0.26
CA ASP A 496 -2.03 31.07 0.22
C ASP A 496 -1.98 31.16 1.74
N HIS A 497 -2.80 32.03 2.32
CA HIS A 497 -2.85 32.25 3.76
C HIS A 497 -3.70 31.18 4.48
N ASN A 498 -4.23 30.19 3.77
CA ASN A 498 -4.84 29.02 4.37
C ASN A 498 -3.79 28.22 5.19
N PRO A 499 -3.96 28.08 6.53
CA PRO A 499 -3.00 27.38 7.38
C PRO A 499 -2.79 25.90 7.03
N GLU A 500 -3.80 25.24 6.46
CA GLU A 500 -3.75 23.82 6.10
C GLU A 500 -3.20 23.56 4.68
N ALA A 501 -3.05 24.63 3.89
CA ALA A 501 -2.57 24.59 2.50
C ALA A 501 -1.49 25.66 2.21
N GLY A 502 -0.88 26.24 3.24
CA GLY A 502 0.13 27.28 3.10
C GLY A 502 1.40 26.78 2.43
N VAL A 503 2.30 27.71 2.07
CA VAL A 503 3.55 27.40 1.37
C VAL A 503 4.35 26.30 2.08
N THR A 504 4.43 26.37 3.42
CA THR A 504 5.14 25.37 4.22
C THR A 504 4.61 23.95 4.03
N GLU A 505 3.30 23.75 4.16
CA GLU A 505 2.70 22.42 4.01
C GLU A 505 2.84 21.94 2.56
N ALA A 506 2.56 22.81 1.58
CA ALA A 506 2.65 22.44 0.16
C ALA A 506 4.08 22.01 -0.23
N VAL A 507 5.10 22.74 0.23
CA VAL A 507 6.51 22.40 -0.03
C VAL A 507 6.92 21.13 0.73
N LEU A 508 6.48 20.97 1.98
CA LEU A 508 6.75 19.74 2.75
C LEU A 508 6.18 18.51 2.04
N ARG A 509 4.92 18.59 1.56
CA ARG A 509 4.30 17.53 0.75
C ARG A 509 5.02 17.28 -0.55
N ALA A 510 5.51 18.32 -1.23
CA ALA A 510 6.31 18.17 -2.44
C ALA A 510 7.62 17.42 -2.16
N LEU A 511 8.33 17.78 -1.09
CA LEU A 511 9.57 17.11 -0.67
C LEU A 511 9.31 15.63 -0.30
N GLU A 512 8.21 15.34 0.40
CA GLU A 512 7.73 13.99 0.73
C GLU A 512 7.37 13.18 -0.52
N ALA A 513 6.74 13.80 -1.52
CA ALA A 513 6.38 13.16 -2.78
C ALA A 513 7.62 12.85 -3.65
N GLY A 514 8.74 13.55 -3.44
CA GLY A 514 10.02 13.31 -4.11
C GLY A 514 10.58 14.50 -4.88
N TYR A 515 9.92 15.67 -4.86
CA TYR A 515 10.47 16.87 -5.47
C TYR A 515 11.83 17.23 -4.84
N ARG A 516 12.78 17.62 -5.68
CA ARG A 516 14.11 18.08 -5.27
C ARG A 516 14.48 19.41 -5.91
N HIS A 517 13.56 20.09 -6.56
CA HIS A 517 13.72 21.44 -7.11
C HIS A 517 12.57 22.29 -6.58
N ILE A 518 12.87 23.29 -5.74
CA ILE A 518 11.87 24.19 -5.15
C ILE A 518 12.12 25.60 -5.68
N ASP A 519 11.11 26.18 -6.31
CA ASP A 519 11.13 27.52 -6.87
C ASP A 519 10.34 28.51 -6.00
N THR A 520 11.02 29.56 -5.57
CA THR A 520 10.43 30.65 -4.79
C THR A 520 10.97 32.00 -5.24
N ALA A 521 10.54 33.08 -4.58
CA ALA A 521 11.02 34.43 -4.79
C ALA A 521 10.69 35.32 -3.60
N TRP A 522 11.52 36.32 -3.34
CA TRP A 522 11.23 37.34 -2.33
C TRP A 522 9.94 38.10 -2.61
N THR A 523 9.61 38.38 -3.89
CA THR A 523 8.39 39.13 -4.25
C THR A 523 7.11 38.37 -3.91
N TYR A 524 7.17 37.08 -3.58
CA TYR A 524 6.02 36.26 -3.25
C TYR A 524 5.65 36.47 -1.78
N GLY A 525 4.78 37.46 -1.54
CA GLY A 525 4.36 37.87 -0.20
C GLY A 525 5.48 38.55 0.61
N ASN A 526 6.38 39.31 -0.05
CA ASN A 526 7.50 40.01 0.60
C ASN A 526 8.34 39.08 1.52
N GLY A 527 8.79 37.96 0.94
CA GLY A 527 9.57 36.92 1.60
C GLY A 527 8.73 35.88 2.34
N GLU A 528 7.40 35.95 2.32
CA GLU A 528 6.54 34.93 2.97
C GLU A 528 6.76 33.55 2.38
N ALA A 529 6.83 33.44 1.05
CA ALA A 529 7.10 32.15 0.41
C ALA A 529 8.48 31.60 0.81
N GLU A 530 9.51 32.44 0.86
CA GLU A 530 10.86 32.07 1.27
C GLU A 530 10.88 31.56 2.72
N ARG A 531 10.20 32.27 3.64
CA ARG A 531 10.03 31.82 5.03
C ARG A 531 9.30 30.49 5.12
N GLY A 532 8.25 30.31 4.29
CA GLY A 532 7.50 29.07 4.21
C GLY A 532 8.33 27.88 3.73
N VAL A 533 9.16 28.09 2.70
CA VAL A 533 10.12 27.10 2.18
C VAL A 533 11.17 26.76 3.23
N GLY A 534 11.74 27.77 3.89
CA GLY A 534 12.72 27.56 4.97
C GLY A 534 12.16 26.71 6.11
N GLU A 535 10.92 26.98 6.51
CA GLU A 535 10.24 26.18 7.53
C GLU A 535 9.96 24.74 7.06
N ALA A 536 9.56 24.55 5.80
CA ALA A 536 9.35 23.21 5.23
C ALA A 536 10.66 22.41 5.21
N LEU A 537 11.77 23.03 4.84
CA LEU A 537 13.10 22.40 4.84
C LEU A 537 13.54 22.00 6.25
N ARG A 538 13.28 22.84 7.28
CA ARG A 538 13.56 22.49 8.68
C ARG A 538 12.73 21.30 9.18
N ARG A 539 11.49 21.21 8.74
CA ARG A 539 10.56 20.12 9.12
C ARG A 539 10.81 18.83 8.34
N TRP A 540 11.34 18.93 7.13
CA TRP A 540 11.63 17.79 6.28
C TRP A 540 12.89 17.06 6.78
N ASN A 541 12.79 15.74 6.97
CA ASN A 541 13.87 14.92 7.53
C ASN A 541 14.94 14.52 6.48
N GLY A 542 15.27 15.42 5.56
CA GLY A 542 16.25 15.21 4.49
C GLY A 542 17.44 16.16 4.58
N LYS A 543 18.38 16.04 3.64
CA LYS A 543 19.60 16.86 3.63
C LYS A 543 19.45 18.07 2.70
N ARG A 544 19.96 19.23 3.12
CA ARG A 544 19.88 20.48 2.33
C ARG A 544 20.52 20.34 0.95
N GLU A 545 21.64 19.62 0.85
CA GLU A 545 22.37 19.38 -0.38
C GLU A 545 21.61 18.52 -1.40
N GLU A 546 20.53 17.84 -1.00
CA GLU A 546 19.68 17.06 -1.90
C GLU A 546 18.65 17.93 -2.64
N VAL A 547 18.39 19.15 -2.18
CA VAL A 547 17.34 20.02 -2.72
C VAL A 547 17.96 21.20 -3.47
N PHE A 548 17.58 21.36 -4.73
CA PHE A 548 17.93 22.50 -5.57
C PHE A 548 16.97 23.66 -5.28
N ILE A 549 17.45 24.69 -4.58
CA ILE A 549 16.64 25.87 -4.21
C ILE A 549 16.86 27.02 -5.18
N VAL A 550 15.76 27.53 -5.73
CA VAL A 550 15.73 28.73 -6.59
C VAL A 550 15.03 29.87 -5.87
N THR A 551 15.67 31.04 -5.80
CA THR A 551 15.00 32.30 -5.44
C THR A 551 15.39 33.43 -6.41
N LYS A 552 14.77 34.61 -6.26
CA LYS A 552 14.86 35.68 -7.28
C LYS A 552 15.07 37.07 -6.66
N LEU A 553 15.96 37.84 -7.28
CA LEU A 553 16.18 39.26 -7.03
C LEU A 553 14.93 40.05 -7.44
N ALA A 554 14.29 40.68 -6.46
CA ALA A 554 13.10 41.49 -6.67
C ALA A 554 13.40 42.78 -7.46
N ASN A 555 12.41 43.30 -8.20
CA ASN A 555 12.52 44.55 -8.97
C ASN A 555 13.03 45.76 -8.15
N VAL A 556 12.68 45.84 -6.86
CA VAL A 556 13.10 46.92 -5.95
C VAL A 556 14.55 46.78 -5.46
N HIS A 557 15.21 45.66 -5.77
CA HIS A 557 16.58 45.33 -5.36
C HIS A 557 17.59 45.43 -6.51
N HIS A 558 17.21 45.96 -7.68
CA HIS A 558 18.06 45.96 -8.87
C HIS A 558 19.22 46.95 -8.83
N ASN A 559 19.25 47.92 -7.91
CA ASN A 559 20.41 48.79 -7.76
C ASN A 559 21.64 47.92 -7.43
N PRO A 560 22.75 48.00 -8.20
CA PRO A 560 23.93 47.16 -7.98
C PRO A 560 24.45 47.12 -6.53
N ALA A 561 24.32 48.24 -5.79
CA ALA A 561 24.74 48.31 -4.40
C ALA A 561 23.86 47.50 -3.43
N ASP A 562 22.62 47.22 -3.82
CA ASP A 562 21.62 46.54 -2.99
C ASP A 562 21.59 45.02 -3.22
N VAL A 563 22.16 44.53 -4.33
CA VAL A 563 22.07 43.13 -4.78
C VAL A 563 22.58 42.13 -3.73
N ALA A 564 23.70 42.42 -3.07
CA ALA A 564 24.25 41.55 -2.03
C ALA A 564 23.35 41.51 -0.79
N ALA A 565 22.91 42.67 -0.30
CA ALA A 565 22.01 42.75 0.85
C ALA A 565 20.65 42.09 0.58
N ALA A 566 20.18 42.13 -0.67
CA ALA A 566 18.95 41.46 -1.08
C ALA A 566 19.06 39.94 -1.03
N LEU A 567 20.17 39.35 -1.50
CA LEU A 567 20.36 37.91 -1.38
C LEU A 567 20.52 37.49 0.09
N GLU A 568 21.24 38.24 0.91
CA GLU A 568 21.33 37.95 2.36
C GLU A 568 19.95 37.92 3.01
N LEU A 569 19.06 38.86 2.66
CA LEU A 569 17.68 38.84 3.16
C LEU A 569 16.92 37.58 2.73
N SER A 570 17.05 37.16 1.47
CA SER A 570 16.45 35.90 1.00
C SER A 570 17.01 34.68 1.73
N LEU A 571 18.31 34.65 1.99
CA LEU A 571 18.98 33.60 2.75
C LEU A 571 18.51 33.55 4.21
N GLU A 572 18.32 34.71 4.84
CA GLU A 572 17.74 34.85 6.18
C GLU A 572 16.30 34.32 6.23
N ASN A 573 15.46 34.70 5.25
CA ASN A 573 14.09 34.20 5.16
C ASN A 573 14.07 32.67 5.02
N LEU A 574 14.93 32.11 4.16
CA LEU A 574 15.03 30.67 3.92
C LEU A 574 15.70 29.92 5.09
N GLY A 575 16.49 30.62 5.91
CA GLY A 575 17.36 30.00 6.93
C GLY A 575 18.47 29.15 6.31
N LEU A 576 19.09 29.63 5.21
CA LEU A 576 20.11 28.90 4.44
C LEU A 576 21.40 29.72 4.29
N ASP A 577 22.52 29.05 4.12
CA ASP A 577 23.80 29.71 3.84
C ASP A 577 24.01 30.04 2.35
N TYR A 578 23.34 29.29 1.47
CA TYR A 578 23.40 29.46 0.02
C TYR A 578 22.11 29.02 -0.68
N VAL A 579 21.92 29.52 -1.91
CA VAL A 579 20.93 29.00 -2.88
C VAL A 579 21.62 28.34 -4.09
N ASP A 580 20.95 27.38 -4.71
CA ASP A 580 21.53 26.66 -5.86
C ASP A 580 21.41 27.50 -7.14
N LEU A 581 20.36 28.31 -7.26
CA LEU A 581 20.17 29.26 -8.36
C LEU A 581 19.51 30.56 -7.89
N TYR A 582 20.12 31.70 -8.20
CA TYR A 582 19.55 33.02 -7.94
C TYR A 582 19.25 33.76 -9.25
N LEU A 583 17.99 34.11 -9.48
CA LEU A 583 17.53 34.69 -10.74
C LEU A 583 17.26 36.19 -10.64
N MET A 584 17.59 36.97 -11.66
CA MET A 584 17.00 38.30 -11.82
C MET A 584 15.54 38.14 -12.25
N HIS A 585 14.58 38.57 -11.43
CA HIS A 585 13.16 38.19 -11.62
C HIS A 585 12.58 38.70 -12.95
N THR A 586 12.94 39.92 -13.34
CA THR A 586 12.54 40.58 -14.60
C THR A 586 13.63 41.59 -14.98
N PRO A 587 13.67 42.13 -16.20
CA PRO A 587 14.63 43.18 -16.60
C PRO A 587 14.27 44.60 -16.10
N VAL A 588 13.27 44.75 -15.21
CA VAL A 588 12.72 46.07 -14.82
C VAL A 588 13.03 46.42 -13.37
N ALA A 589 13.59 47.59 -13.13
CA ALA A 589 13.92 48.09 -11.79
C ALA A 589 12.83 49.03 -11.26
N TYR A 590 12.55 48.97 -9.95
CA TYR A 590 11.63 49.88 -9.27
C TYR A 590 12.38 50.88 -8.39
N HIS A 591 11.82 52.09 -8.27
CA HIS A 591 12.30 53.05 -7.28
C HIS A 591 12.03 52.54 -5.86
N ARG A 592 13.10 52.35 -5.10
CA ARG A 592 13.07 52.01 -3.68
C ARG A 592 12.85 53.25 -2.83
N ILE A 593 12.03 53.13 -1.79
CA ILE A 593 11.79 54.16 -0.77
C ILE A 593 11.94 53.60 0.64
N GLY A 594 12.23 54.48 1.59
CA GLY A 594 12.24 54.18 3.02
C GLY A 594 13.62 54.08 3.66
N GLN A 595 13.63 54.04 5.00
CA GLN A 595 14.77 53.74 5.86
C GLN A 595 14.33 52.72 6.92
N GLY A 596 15.29 52.06 7.59
CA GLY A 596 14.99 51.07 8.63
C GLY A 596 14.23 49.85 8.09
N GLU A 597 13.15 49.46 8.78
CA GLU A 597 12.31 48.31 8.41
C GLU A 597 11.59 48.48 7.06
N ASN A 598 11.35 49.72 6.65
CA ASN A 598 10.65 50.05 5.40
C ASN A 598 11.60 50.24 4.21
N LYS A 599 12.89 49.89 4.34
CA LYS A 599 13.93 50.21 3.33
C LYS A 599 13.75 49.54 1.96
N TRP A 600 12.88 48.52 1.85
CA TRP A 600 12.63 47.74 0.63
C TRP A 600 11.26 48.02 0.00
N LEU A 601 10.59 49.09 0.42
CA LEU A 601 9.30 49.46 -0.16
C LEU A 601 9.47 50.02 -1.58
N THR A 602 8.57 49.64 -2.47
CA THR A 602 8.46 50.19 -3.81
C THR A 602 7.71 51.52 -3.78
N ALA A 603 8.28 52.56 -4.38
CA ALA A 603 7.56 53.79 -4.66
C ALA A 603 6.45 53.52 -5.66
N ARG A 604 5.24 54.02 -5.40
CA ARG A 604 4.07 53.80 -6.26
C ARG A 604 3.44 55.10 -6.73
N HIS A 605 2.80 55.06 -7.88
CA HIS A 605 1.89 56.09 -8.37
C HIS A 605 0.57 56.07 -7.57
N PRO A 606 -0.27 57.12 -7.64
CA PRO A 606 -1.57 57.15 -6.97
C PRO A 606 -2.53 56.02 -7.37
N ASP A 607 -2.37 55.46 -8.57
CA ASP A 607 -3.13 54.30 -9.07
C ASP A 607 -2.60 52.95 -8.52
N GLY A 608 -1.58 52.98 -7.65
CA GLY A 608 -0.96 51.81 -7.06
C GLY A 608 0.13 51.15 -7.91
N LYS A 609 0.36 51.59 -9.16
CA LYS A 609 1.42 51.02 -10.02
C LYS A 609 2.81 51.40 -9.53
N PRO A 610 3.83 50.54 -9.74
CA PRO A 610 5.20 50.84 -9.31
C PRO A 610 5.79 52.00 -10.12
N LYS A 611 6.56 52.87 -9.46
CA LYS A 611 7.42 53.84 -10.14
C LYS A 611 8.69 53.13 -10.60
N LEU A 612 8.98 53.20 -11.88
CA LEU A 612 10.12 52.52 -12.48
C LEU A 612 11.39 53.37 -12.37
N ASP A 613 12.50 52.72 -12.05
CA ASP A 613 13.84 53.32 -12.12
C ASP A 613 14.39 53.09 -13.53
N MET A 614 14.16 54.07 -14.41
CA MET A 614 14.51 53.95 -15.83
C MET A 614 16.02 53.80 -16.09
N PRO A 615 16.92 54.57 -15.44
CA PRO A 615 18.36 54.37 -15.61
C PRO A 615 18.81 52.95 -15.25
N THR A 616 18.34 52.40 -14.13
CA THR A 616 18.70 51.03 -13.71
C THR A 616 18.04 49.98 -14.62
N THR A 617 16.80 50.22 -15.04
CA THR A 617 16.05 49.37 -15.99
C THR A 617 16.77 49.27 -17.34
N GLN A 618 17.33 50.36 -17.87
CA GLN A 618 18.10 50.37 -19.11
C GLN A 618 19.47 49.70 -18.97
N ARG A 619 20.01 49.67 -17.74
CA ARG A 619 21.35 49.18 -17.41
C ARG A 619 21.33 47.97 -16.50
N TYR A 620 20.39 47.03 -16.73
CA TYR A 620 20.33 45.77 -16.00
C TYR A 620 21.62 44.92 -16.15
N ASP A 621 22.49 45.22 -17.13
CA ASP A 621 23.84 44.66 -17.24
C ASP A 621 24.71 45.00 -16.01
N LEU A 622 24.52 46.17 -15.40
CA LEU A 622 25.22 46.55 -14.17
C LEU A 622 24.69 45.77 -12.96
N THR A 623 23.39 45.51 -12.90
CA THR A 623 22.78 44.63 -11.90
C THR A 623 23.31 43.20 -12.06
N TRP A 624 23.41 42.70 -13.31
CA TRP A 624 23.99 41.40 -13.61
C TRP A 624 25.43 41.30 -13.09
N LYS A 625 26.27 42.31 -13.37
CA LYS A 625 27.66 42.35 -12.89
C LYS A 625 27.77 42.29 -11.36
N ALA A 626 26.81 42.89 -10.64
CA ALA A 626 26.74 42.76 -9.18
C ALA A 626 26.31 41.34 -8.74
N MET A 627 25.40 40.69 -9.47
CA MET A 627 25.03 39.29 -9.20
C MET A 627 26.19 38.31 -9.41
N GLU A 628 27.10 38.57 -10.35
CA GLU A 628 28.30 37.75 -10.55
C GLU A 628 29.17 37.65 -9.28
N GLN A 629 29.21 38.73 -8.48
CA GLN A 629 29.94 38.74 -7.20
C GLN A 629 29.35 37.79 -6.16
N LEU A 630 28.05 37.49 -6.23
CA LEU A 630 27.38 36.56 -5.32
C LEU A 630 27.85 35.12 -5.51
N VAL A 631 28.22 34.76 -6.76
CA VAL A 631 28.82 33.46 -7.07
C VAL A 631 30.23 33.36 -6.50
N HIS A 632 31.03 34.41 -6.68
CA HIS A 632 32.37 34.47 -6.09
C HIS A 632 32.35 34.43 -4.55
N ALA A 633 31.32 35.01 -3.93
CA ALA A 633 31.10 34.95 -2.49
C ALA A 633 30.55 33.60 -2.00
N GLY A 634 30.19 32.66 -2.89
CA GLY A 634 29.64 31.35 -2.54
C GLY A 634 28.18 31.39 -2.03
N LYS A 635 27.50 32.53 -2.11
CA LYS A 635 26.13 32.73 -1.62
C LYS A 635 25.07 32.23 -2.60
N ALA A 636 25.41 32.17 -3.89
CA ALA A 636 24.63 31.48 -4.92
C ALA A 636 25.57 30.58 -5.74
N LYS A 637 25.22 29.31 -5.94
CA LYS A 637 26.04 28.41 -6.78
C LYS A 637 25.96 28.81 -8.25
N HIS A 638 24.78 29.20 -8.69
CA HIS A 638 24.51 29.68 -10.05
C HIS A 638 23.66 30.94 -10.02
N ILE A 639 23.79 31.76 -11.06
CA ILE A 639 22.94 32.91 -11.31
C ILE A 639 22.29 32.80 -12.69
N GLY A 640 21.10 33.36 -12.82
CA GLY A 640 20.33 33.33 -14.07
C GLY A 640 19.34 34.48 -14.16
N VAL A 641 18.47 34.41 -15.16
CA VAL A 641 17.46 35.44 -15.41
C VAL A 641 16.07 34.82 -15.48
N SER A 642 15.04 35.64 -15.34
CA SER A 642 13.64 35.24 -15.53
C SER A 642 12.90 36.33 -16.29
N ASN A 643 12.01 35.93 -17.20
CA ASN A 643 11.28 36.84 -18.09
C ASN A 643 12.18 37.66 -19.03
N PHE A 644 13.28 37.08 -19.53
CA PHE A 644 14.16 37.74 -20.50
C PHE A 644 13.92 37.22 -21.92
N SER A 645 13.74 38.14 -22.87
CA SER A 645 13.71 37.85 -24.32
C SER A 645 15.13 37.55 -24.85
N ILE A 646 15.21 36.99 -26.07
CA ILE A 646 16.48 36.70 -26.76
C ILE A 646 17.41 37.93 -26.76
N ARG A 647 16.90 39.09 -27.18
CA ARG A 647 17.65 40.36 -27.23
C ARG A 647 18.20 40.75 -25.87
N LYS A 648 17.39 40.61 -24.82
CA LYS A 648 17.79 40.97 -23.46
C LYS A 648 18.89 40.05 -22.93
N VAL A 649 18.79 38.74 -23.21
CA VAL A 649 19.85 37.77 -22.89
C VAL A 649 21.13 38.07 -23.68
N GLN A 650 21.03 38.43 -24.97
CA GLN A 650 22.19 38.82 -25.78
C GLN A 650 22.96 40.01 -25.19
N LYS A 651 22.26 41.02 -24.65
CA LYS A 651 22.88 42.17 -23.98
C LYS A 651 23.69 41.75 -22.74
N ILE A 652 23.20 40.78 -21.96
CA ILE A 652 23.99 40.20 -20.85
C ILE A 652 25.19 39.43 -21.40
N LEU A 653 24.99 38.55 -22.39
CA LEU A 653 26.05 37.73 -22.97
C LEU A 653 27.19 38.56 -23.57
N ALA A 654 26.91 39.78 -24.03
CA ALA A 654 27.91 40.70 -24.56
C ALA A 654 28.88 41.24 -23.49
N THR A 655 28.49 41.23 -22.21
CA THR A 655 29.24 41.89 -21.12
C THR A 655 29.53 40.99 -19.92
N CYS A 656 28.89 39.83 -19.81
CA CYS A 656 29.03 38.95 -18.66
C CYS A 656 30.40 38.27 -18.58
N THR A 657 30.86 38.06 -17.36
CA THR A 657 31.96 37.14 -17.02
C THR A 657 31.41 35.74 -16.75
N ILE A 658 30.27 35.66 -16.06
CA ILE A 658 29.54 34.42 -15.77
C ILE A 658 28.28 34.42 -16.62
N LYS A 659 28.19 33.47 -17.56
CA LYS A 659 26.99 33.31 -18.39
C LYS A 659 25.78 32.95 -17.51
N PRO A 660 24.57 33.44 -17.84
CA PRO A 660 23.35 33.00 -17.18
C PRO A 660 23.22 31.48 -17.24
N ALA A 661 23.06 30.84 -16.09
CA ALA A 661 22.93 29.39 -16.03
C ALA A 661 21.54 28.93 -16.50
N ALA A 662 20.51 29.75 -16.25
CA ALA A 662 19.15 29.49 -16.69
C ALA A 662 18.39 30.78 -17.07
N ASN A 663 17.37 30.62 -17.91
CA ASN A 663 16.31 31.59 -18.15
C ASN A 663 14.95 30.97 -17.81
N GLN A 664 14.24 31.53 -16.83
CA GLN A 664 12.93 31.05 -16.41
C GLN A 664 11.81 31.89 -17.04
N VAL A 665 10.98 31.29 -17.88
CA VAL A 665 9.94 31.98 -18.70
C VAL A 665 8.62 31.21 -18.72
N GLU A 666 7.53 31.91 -19.05
CA GLU A 666 6.21 31.29 -19.22
C GLU A 666 6.18 30.43 -20.48
N ILE A 667 5.85 29.15 -20.35
CA ILE A 667 5.78 28.23 -21.49
C ILE A 667 4.62 27.25 -21.27
N HIS A 668 3.75 27.13 -22.27
CA HIS A 668 2.65 26.17 -22.34
C HIS A 668 2.18 26.03 -23.81
N PRO A 669 1.24 25.14 -24.17
CA PRO A 669 0.84 24.95 -25.57
C PRO A 669 0.30 26.18 -26.32
N TYR A 670 -0.03 27.28 -25.61
CA TYR A 670 -0.44 28.54 -26.23
C TYR A 670 0.70 29.56 -26.34
N LEU A 671 1.86 29.27 -25.74
CA LEU A 671 3.04 30.11 -25.76
C LEU A 671 4.29 29.22 -25.79
N LEU A 672 4.76 28.93 -27.00
CA LEU A 672 5.75 27.88 -27.20
C LEU A 672 7.16 28.32 -26.84
N GLU A 673 7.54 29.58 -27.09
CA GLU A 673 8.91 30.09 -26.89
C GLU A 673 9.98 29.24 -27.61
N THR A 674 9.64 28.65 -28.77
CA THR A 674 10.54 27.71 -29.48
C THR A 674 11.88 28.36 -29.84
N ASP A 675 11.87 29.59 -30.35
CA ASP A 675 13.09 30.31 -30.73
C ASP A 675 13.93 30.67 -29.50
N LEU A 676 13.30 31.05 -28.39
CA LEU A 676 13.98 31.35 -27.14
C LEU A 676 14.62 30.09 -26.54
N ILE A 677 13.90 28.96 -26.51
CA ILE A 677 14.43 27.66 -26.04
C ILE A 677 15.66 27.27 -26.87
N LYS A 678 15.54 27.34 -28.20
CA LYS A 678 16.64 27.03 -29.11
C LYS A 678 17.85 27.93 -28.86
N PHE A 679 17.63 29.26 -28.80
CA PHE A 679 18.69 30.24 -28.55
C PHE A 679 19.40 29.99 -27.20
N CYS A 680 18.63 29.78 -26.12
CA CYS A 680 19.18 29.49 -24.81
C CYS A 680 20.00 28.20 -24.82
N HIS A 681 19.48 27.12 -25.41
CA HIS A 681 20.19 25.84 -25.52
C HIS A 681 21.51 25.97 -26.30
N GLU A 682 21.52 26.66 -27.44
CA GLU A 682 22.72 26.92 -28.24
C GLU A 682 23.79 27.73 -27.47
N ASN A 683 23.36 28.52 -26.49
CA ASN A 683 24.25 29.31 -25.63
C ASN A 683 24.61 28.63 -24.29
N GLY A 684 24.15 27.39 -24.06
CA GLY A 684 24.37 26.65 -22.82
C GLY A 684 23.58 27.18 -21.62
N ILE A 685 22.45 27.84 -21.89
CA ILE A 685 21.54 28.41 -20.88
C ILE A 685 20.33 27.47 -20.77
N HIS A 686 20.07 26.94 -19.58
CA HIS A 686 18.92 26.05 -19.36
C HIS A 686 17.60 26.84 -19.33
N VAL A 687 16.52 26.30 -19.88
CA VAL A 687 15.20 26.95 -19.81
C VAL A 687 14.30 26.26 -18.80
N THR A 688 13.74 27.06 -17.88
CA THR A 688 12.71 26.60 -16.93
C THR A 688 11.35 27.19 -17.30
N ALA A 689 10.39 26.33 -17.60
CA ALA A 689 9.01 26.67 -17.89
C ALA A 689 8.21 26.88 -16.58
N PHE A 690 7.84 28.13 -16.30
CA PHE A 690 6.85 28.44 -15.27
C PHE A 690 5.44 28.55 -15.87
N SER A 691 4.42 28.44 -15.01
CA SER A 691 3.02 28.36 -15.42
C SER A 691 2.73 27.32 -16.52
N PRO A 692 3.31 26.10 -16.47
CA PRO A 692 3.15 25.11 -17.55
C PRO A 692 1.71 24.64 -17.77
N LEU A 693 0.82 24.92 -16.82
CA LEU A 693 -0.60 24.58 -16.86
C LEU A 693 -1.51 25.75 -17.30
N GLY A 694 -0.94 26.91 -17.62
CA GLY A 694 -1.67 28.15 -17.95
C GLY A 694 -2.51 28.67 -16.78
N GLY A 695 -1.85 28.90 -15.64
CA GLY A 695 -2.51 29.34 -14.40
C GLY A 695 -3.24 30.69 -14.54
N LYS A 696 -4.27 30.92 -13.72
CA LYS A 696 -4.98 32.20 -13.69
C LYS A 696 -4.01 33.32 -13.24
N PRO A 697 -3.76 34.34 -14.07
CA PRO A 697 -2.89 35.44 -13.70
C PRO A 697 -3.51 36.32 -12.61
N VAL A 698 -2.65 36.96 -11.82
CA VAL A 698 -3.06 37.96 -10.82
C VAL A 698 -3.63 39.17 -11.55
N GLY A 699 -4.63 39.85 -10.98
CA GLY A 699 -5.30 40.99 -11.63
C GLY A 699 -4.37 42.06 -12.24
N ALA A 700 -3.16 42.25 -11.69
CA ALA A 700 -2.16 43.19 -12.21
C ALA A 700 -1.54 42.81 -13.57
N VAL A 701 -1.51 41.51 -13.92
CA VAL A 701 -0.88 40.98 -15.16
C VAL A 701 -1.87 40.15 -15.99
N ALA A 702 -3.18 40.31 -15.72
CA ALA A 702 -4.26 39.44 -16.14
C ALA A 702 -4.87 39.73 -17.52
N ALA A 703 -4.08 40.24 -18.48
CA ALA A 703 -4.60 40.67 -19.79
C ALA A 703 -5.39 39.57 -20.53
N ASN A 704 -5.06 38.29 -20.28
CA ASN A 704 -5.68 37.12 -20.90
C ASN A 704 -6.44 36.22 -19.89
N ALA A 705 -6.89 36.76 -18.75
CA ALA A 705 -7.53 35.97 -17.70
C ALA A 705 -8.85 35.30 -18.11
N ASP A 706 -9.53 35.82 -19.14
CA ASP A 706 -10.79 35.27 -19.66
C ASP A 706 -10.57 34.08 -20.61
N ILE A 707 -9.35 33.88 -21.10
CA ILE A 707 -9.01 32.75 -21.97
C ILE A 707 -8.84 31.50 -21.10
N PRO A 708 -9.61 30.41 -21.33
CA PRO A 708 -9.44 29.17 -20.58
C PRO A 708 -8.01 28.62 -20.74
N GLY A 709 -7.39 28.20 -19.65
CA GLY A 709 -6.04 27.63 -19.69
C GLY A 709 -5.96 26.29 -20.46
N PRO A 710 -4.75 25.86 -20.86
CA PRO A 710 -4.52 24.62 -21.61
C PRO A 710 -5.11 23.35 -20.98
N LEU A 711 -5.30 23.32 -19.65
CA LEU A 711 -5.97 22.22 -18.95
C LEU A 711 -7.38 21.91 -19.48
N HIS A 712 -8.06 22.92 -20.03
CA HIS A 712 -9.42 22.81 -20.54
C HIS A 712 -9.51 22.66 -22.06
N ASN A 713 -8.37 22.61 -22.75
CA ASN A 713 -8.34 22.49 -24.20
C ASN A 713 -8.70 21.07 -24.66
N GLU A 714 -9.54 20.96 -25.68
CA GLU A 714 -10.03 19.67 -26.18
C GLU A 714 -8.91 18.77 -26.73
N VAL A 715 -7.89 19.33 -27.37
CA VAL A 715 -6.73 18.56 -27.87
C VAL A 715 -5.97 17.97 -26.68
N ILE A 716 -5.74 18.76 -25.63
CA ILE A 716 -5.04 18.31 -24.42
C ILE A 716 -5.82 17.21 -23.70
N GLN A 717 -7.15 17.36 -23.59
CA GLN A 717 -8.01 16.34 -23.00
C GLN A 717 -8.06 15.05 -23.84
N SER A 718 -8.05 15.18 -25.17
CA SER A 718 -8.01 14.05 -26.10
C SER A 718 -6.69 13.27 -25.96
N VAL A 719 -5.55 13.96 -25.95
CA VAL A 719 -4.23 13.36 -25.73
C VAL A 719 -4.15 12.70 -24.35
N ALA A 720 -4.68 13.36 -23.31
CA ALA A 720 -4.77 12.80 -21.96
C ALA A 720 -5.56 11.48 -21.93
N GLY A 721 -6.72 11.44 -22.58
CA GLY A 721 -7.53 10.23 -22.74
C GLY A 721 -6.80 9.10 -23.49
N LYS A 722 -6.12 9.43 -24.59
CA LYS A 722 -5.34 8.47 -25.41
C LYS A 722 -4.24 7.79 -24.60
N HIS A 723 -3.56 8.54 -23.73
CA HIS A 723 -2.41 8.06 -22.95
C HIS A 723 -2.72 7.66 -21.51
N ARG A 724 -3.98 7.76 -21.08
CA ARG A 724 -4.41 7.54 -19.69
C ARG A 724 -3.62 8.39 -18.68
N MET A 725 -3.34 9.61 -19.08
CA MET A 725 -2.68 10.62 -18.24
C MET A 725 -3.70 11.68 -17.83
N THR A 726 -3.45 12.43 -16.77
CA THR A 726 -4.22 13.65 -16.51
C THR A 726 -3.81 14.76 -17.49
N PRO A 727 -4.69 15.74 -17.79
CA PRO A 727 -4.31 16.89 -18.60
C PRO A 727 -3.06 17.62 -18.07
N ALA A 728 -2.90 17.68 -16.74
CA ALA A 728 -1.72 18.25 -16.12
C ALA A 728 -0.46 17.43 -16.45
N GLN A 729 -0.50 16.10 -16.31
CA GLN A 729 0.62 15.22 -16.67
C GLN A 729 1.01 15.34 -18.15
N VAL A 730 0.04 15.44 -19.06
CA VAL A 730 0.31 15.65 -20.49
C VAL A 730 1.07 16.97 -20.73
N LEU A 731 0.61 18.07 -20.13
CA LEU A 731 1.25 19.38 -20.25
C LEU A 731 2.67 19.38 -19.69
N LEU A 732 2.86 18.77 -18.51
CA LEU A 732 4.17 18.64 -17.89
C LEU A 732 5.10 17.76 -18.72
N LYS A 733 4.61 16.61 -19.22
CA LYS A 733 5.42 15.70 -20.03
C LYS A 733 5.85 16.33 -21.35
N TRP A 734 4.95 17.08 -21.98
CA TRP A 734 5.24 17.87 -23.17
C TRP A 734 6.34 18.91 -22.90
N GLY A 735 6.25 19.67 -21.81
CA GLY A 735 7.27 20.66 -21.45
C GLY A 735 8.65 20.02 -21.20
N LEU A 736 8.67 18.90 -20.49
CA LEU A 736 9.88 18.10 -20.24
C LEU A 736 10.53 17.60 -21.54
N GLN A 737 9.73 17.11 -22.49
CA GLN A 737 10.21 16.60 -23.78
C GLN A 737 10.81 17.67 -24.69
N ARG A 738 10.49 18.95 -24.43
CA ARG A 738 11.09 20.10 -25.13
C ARG A 738 12.43 20.52 -24.54
N GLY A 739 12.99 19.73 -23.61
CA GLY A 739 14.28 20.00 -22.98
C GLY A 739 14.23 21.10 -21.92
N THR A 740 13.05 21.42 -21.41
CA THR A 740 12.86 22.41 -20.33
C THR A 740 12.59 21.73 -19.00
N SER A 741 13.02 22.33 -17.90
CA SER A 741 12.44 21.94 -16.60
C SER A 741 11.09 22.63 -16.40
N VAL A 742 10.13 21.95 -15.77
CA VAL A 742 8.79 22.48 -15.55
C VAL A 742 8.54 22.67 -14.05
N ILE A 743 7.92 23.79 -13.68
CA ILE A 743 7.64 24.13 -12.27
C ILE A 743 6.15 24.40 -12.02
N PRO A 744 5.28 23.36 -12.05
CA PRO A 744 3.89 23.53 -11.63
C PRO A 744 3.80 23.88 -10.15
N LYS A 745 2.66 24.45 -9.79
CA LYS A 745 2.22 24.60 -8.41
C LYS A 745 0.97 23.79 -8.17
N ALA A 746 0.86 23.22 -6.98
CA ALA A 746 -0.35 22.58 -6.48
C ALA A 746 -0.47 22.79 -4.96
N TYR A 747 -1.69 22.85 -4.45
CA TYR A 747 -1.96 22.91 -3.02
C TYR A 747 -2.56 21.62 -2.48
N THR A 748 -3.23 20.84 -3.33
CA THR A 748 -3.84 19.59 -2.93
C THR A 748 -2.79 18.47 -3.00
N PRO A 749 -2.65 17.64 -1.95
CA PRO A 749 -1.71 16.52 -1.95
C PRO A 749 -1.84 15.60 -3.16
N ALA A 750 -3.09 15.36 -3.61
CA ALA A 750 -3.36 14.55 -4.79
C ALA A 750 -2.71 15.13 -6.06
N HIS A 751 -2.80 16.44 -6.32
CA HIS A 751 -2.18 17.05 -7.49
C HIS A 751 -0.65 17.10 -7.37
N ILE A 752 -0.10 17.25 -6.15
CA ILE A 752 1.34 17.21 -5.93
C ILE A 752 1.90 15.84 -6.34
N VAL A 753 1.26 14.76 -5.86
CA VAL A 753 1.65 13.38 -6.20
C VAL A 753 1.41 13.08 -7.68
N ASP A 754 0.26 13.48 -8.22
CA ASP A 754 -0.09 13.27 -9.64
C ASP A 754 0.90 13.97 -10.59
N ASN A 755 1.27 15.22 -10.28
CA ASN A 755 2.26 15.97 -11.04
C ASN A 755 3.65 15.32 -10.93
N PHE A 756 4.03 14.80 -9.76
CA PHE A 756 5.33 14.14 -9.57
C PHE A 756 5.47 12.87 -10.41
N ALA A 757 4.40 12.09 -10.50
CA ALA A 757 4.37 10.83 -11.25
C ALA A 757 4.72 10.98 -12.74
N VAL A 758 4.66 12.20 -13.30
CA VAL A 758 5.01 12.49 -14.71
C VAL A 758 6.43 12.05 -15.10
N LEU A 759 7.35 12.00 -14.13
CA LEU A 759 8.72 11.54 -14.34
C LEU A 759 8.78 10.06 -14.74
N ASP A 760 7.85 9.25 -14.23
CA ASP A 760 7.77 7.80 -14.50
C ASP A 760 6.89 7.44 -15.71
N LEU A 761 6.17 8.42 -16.26
CA LEU A 761 5.29 8.21 -17.41
C LEU A 761 6.06 8.07 -18.72
N ALA A 762 5.47 7.35 -19.69
CA ALA A 762 6.04 7.23 -21.03
C ALA A 762 6.09 8.58 -21.76
N HIS A 763 7.01 8.72 -22.71
CA HIS A 763 7.05 9.89 -23.59
C HIS A 763 5.79 9.94 -24.47
N LEU A 764 5.27 11.14 -24.66
CA LEU A 764 4.26 11.44 -25.66
C LEU A 764 4.84 11.24 -27.07
N PRO A 765 4.11 10.57 -27.97
CA PRO A 765 4.46 10.47 -29.39
C PRO A 765 4.61 11.84 -30.05
N ALA A 766 5.49 11.94 -31.05
CA ALA A 766 5.74 13.19 -31.77
C ALA A 766 4.46 13.79 -32.40
N GLU A 767 3.55 12.95 -32.89
CA GLU A 767 2.25 13.39 -33.43
C GLU A 767 1.40 14.14 -32.40
N ASP A 768 1.37 13.66 -31.15
CA ASP A 768 0.58 14.27 -30.10
C ASP A 768 1.24 15.55 -29.61
N CYS A 769 2.57 15.59 -29.50
CA CYS A 769 3.30 16.82 -29.21
C CYS A 769 3.07 17.90 -30.28
N LEU A 770 3.04 17.52 -31.56
CA LEU A 770 2.74 18.45 -32.66
C LEU A 770 1.30 18.96 -32.57
N ALA A 771 0.33 18.10 -32.28
CA ALA A 771 -1.06 18.53 -32.09
C ALA A 771 -1.20 19.53 -30.92
N MET A 772 -0.46 19.31 -29.84
CA MET A 772 -0.39 20.25 -28.72
C MET A 772 0.21 21.60 -29.15
N ASP A 773 1.32 21.59 -29.91
CA ASP A 773 1.93 22.82 -30.41
C ASP A 773 0.95 23.63 -31.28
N GLU A 774 0.08 22.95 -32.04
CA GLU A 774 -0.90 23.58 -32.91
C GLU A 774 -2.07 24.27 -32.18
N CYS A 775 -2.25 24.04 -30.88
CA CYS A 775 -3.32 24.65 -30.09
C CYS A 775 -3.33 26.19 -30.13
N ARG A 776 -2.18 26.83 -30.38
CA ARG A 776 -2.07 28.30 -30.54
C ARG A 776 -2.64 28.82 -31.86
N LYS A 777 -2.79 27.99 -32.90
CA LYS A 777 -3.21 28.45 -34.24
C LYS A 777 -4.62 29.03 -34.26
N GLU A 778 -5.49 28.58 -33.36
CA GLU A 778 -6.89 29.01 -33.29
C GLU A 778 -7.06 30.39 -32.63
N GLN A 779 -6.17 30.75 -31.70
CA GLN A 779 -6.33 31.93 -30.82
C GLN A 779 -5.10 32.87 -30.76
N GLY A 780 -4.02 32.56 -31.49
CA GLY A 780 -2.75 33.26 -31.40
C GLY A 780 -1.89 32.81 -30.21
N GLU A 781 -0.72 33.42 -30.06
CA GLU A 781 0.10 33.20 -28.87
C GLU A 781 -0.53 33.90 -27.66
N VAL A 782 -0.78 33.14 -26.60
CA VAL A 782 -1.41 33.64 -25.38
C VAL A 782 -0.40 33.61 -24.25
N ARG A 783 -0.01 34.79 -23.76
CA ARG A 783 0.77 34.95 -22.53
C ARG A 783 -0.14 35.33 -21.39
N PHE A 784 -0.26 34.50 -20.35
CA PHE A 784 -1.10 34.84 -19.20
C PHE A 784 -0.44 35.87 -18.28
N ILE A 785 0.89 35.89 -18.18
CA ILE A 785 1.63 36.90 -17.42
C ILE A 785 2.09 38.02 -18.37
N ASN A 786 1.19 38.96 -18.63
CA ASN A 786 1.48 40.14 -19.46
C ASN A 786 1.65 41.40 -18.59
N TYR A 787 2.79 42.07 -18.73
CA TYR A 787 3.13 43.25 -17.93
C TYR A 787 2.75 44.59 -18.56
N LEU A 788 2.18 44.61 -19.78
CA LEU A 788 1.86 45.83 -20.52
C LEU A 788 0.99 46.80 -19.72
N THR A 789 -0.07 46.31 -19.08
CA THR A 789 -0.95 47.15 -18.26
C THR A 789 -0.33 47.56 -16.93
N HIS A 790 0.66 46.80 -16.45
CA HIS A 790 1.33 47.00 -15.17
C HIS A 790 2.46 48.05 -15.25
N TRP A 791 3.25 48.05 -16.33
CA TRP A 791 4.37 48.97 -16.54
C TRP A 791 4.16 50.01 -17.64
N GLY A 792 3.16 49.79 -18.51
CA GLY A 792 2.93 50.64 -19.69
C GLY A 792 3.69 50.19 -20.95
N PHE A 793 4.52 49.14 -20.86
CA PHE A 793 5.21 48.53 -22.00
C PHE A 793 5.35 47.02 -21.81
N ASP A 794 5.60 46.29 -22.90
CA ASP A 794 5.74 44.83 -22.90
C ASP A 794 7.21 44.42 -23.07
N ILE A 795 7.79 43.78 -22.05
CA ILE A 795 9.17 43.28 -22.05
C ILE A 795 9.42 42.12 -23.03
N PHE A 796 8.38 41.57 -23.64
CA PHE A 796 8.47 40.46 -24.60
C PHE A 796 8.26 40.89 -26.06
N CYS A 797 7.77 42.11 -26.32
CA CYS A 797 7.41 42.55 -27.67
C CYS A 797 8.36 43.66 -28.18
N PRO A 798 9.26 43.37 -29.12
CA PRO A 798 10.14 44.38 -29.71
C PRO A 798 9.34 45.41 -30.52
N GLY A 799 9.58 46.70 -30.30
CA GLY A 799 9.06 47.78 -31.16
C GLY A 799 7.85 48.55 -30.62
N LEU A 800 7.31 48.19 -29.46
CA LEU A 800 6.32 48.99 -28.72
C LEU A 800 7.00 49.69 -27.55
N GLU A 801 7.84 50.70 -27.83
CA GLU A 801 8.41 51.61 -26.82
C GLU A 801 9.03 50.91 -25.58
N ASP A 802 9.52 49.66 -25.69
CA ASP A 802 10.14 48.96 -24.56
C ASP A 802 11.45 49.66 -24.19
N PRO A 803 11.49 50.38 -23.07
CA PRO A 803 12.62 51.24 -22.75
C PRO A 803 13.84 50.46 -22.27
N THR A 804 13.73 49.14 -22.12
CA THR A 804 14.87 48.26 -21.81
C THR A 804 15.69 47.90 -23.05
N GLU A 805 15.12 48.03 -24.25
CA GLU A 805 15.80 47.79 -25.51
C GLU A 805 16.38 49.12 -26.04
N GLU A 806 17.61 49.10 -26.56
CA GLU A 806 18.14 50.28 -27.26
C GLU A 806 17.33 50.49 -28.55
N PRO A 807 17.06 51.75 -28.94
CA PRO A 807 16.26 52.08 -30.12
C PRO A 807 16.72 51.41 -31.42
#